data_AF-A0A9X2MBW0-F1
#
_entry.id   AF-A0A9X2MBW0-F1
#
_cell.length_a   1.000
_cell.length_b   1.000
_cell.length_c   1.000
_cell.angle_alpha   90.00
_cell.angle_beta   90.00
_cell.angle_gamma   90.00
#
_symmetry.space_group_name_H-M   'P 1'
#
loop_
_entity.id
_entity.type
_entity.pdbx_description
1 polymer ?
#
loop_
_entity_poly.entity_id
_entity_poly.type
_entity_poly.pdbx_seq_one_letter_code
_entity_poly.pdbx_strand_id
1 'polypeptide(L)'
;MGNLPEKAKSAKDWKKVNLPHDFRVEIGVSDDATNWAQGYIPDGIAYYRKAFKVSKSLLGKRIVLEFDGVMRNASFWYNGCFIGDHYSGYTGFQFDVTELTKYGDEEGDNVILVRCDTTNGSEGWWYEGGGIYRHTWLTTYENIHVDRWGVFVKPIVEGKNANLEIETTVCNETFEEAKYTVRTVITDPTGKEVGIVETEGNLPIYGKETLKSYLNLKDVFLWDCSNPCLYTATTEIFVSGELVDNYNTTFGIRSIAYTEQGLLLNGVQTPLYGTCFHQDFVGVGAAIPDAIQNYKIQKIKEIGFNAFRSSHNPATLELLDACDRLGVLVINENRIIETTKHRMEDLEELIKSSRNHPSVFAWSMSNEEIFAGSYQALRILDKMLPFAKNLDDSRLFLSAEAFLSGEMAAKYGLELYDVFGMNYAESALNDNQIKKLSSEYPGMKFLSTESASWYTTRGIYEDNKERGHCSGYGTRYVMMGGEGGPNAGGTAKPWRTWNFYEENPKTGGFFIWTGFDYRGEPTPLKDYQVCSNFGIMDTCGFPKDDCFYYQARMKETPILHIMPHWTWDKEGDIKVIRLYTNCDEAELFLNGKSLGRKPLEEDWIQFDVEYHPGELLAVGYRGGEIVARDIQRTAGKPVAIHMTADRNVIHGDGMDVACVTVSIVDEHGIIVPNAENNVTFDVSGAGYLLGLGNGDPGCRENDKASSRHAFSGLILALVQSEEQTGKIKVRATSPELEACELVLTAQ
;
A
#
# COMPACT_ATOMS: atom_id res chain seq x y z
N MET A 1 16.37 -9.10 37.18
CA MET A 1 16.91 -8.82 35.82
C MET A 1 17.89 -9.92 35.33
N GLY A 2 17.68 -11.20 35.67
CA GLY A 2 18.64 -12.28 35.39
C GLY A 2 18.68 -12.77 33.93
N ASN A 3 17.61 -12.56 33.16
CA ASN A 3 17.47 -13.08 31.79
C ASN A 3 17.49 -11.99 30.70
N LEU A 4 17.77 -10.73 31.05
CA LEU A 4 17.90 -9.66 30.05
C LEU A 4 19.29 -9.73 29.41
N PRO A 5 19.39 -9.61 28.07
CA PRO A 5 20.67 -9.42 27.40
C PRO A 5 21.47 -8.30 28.08
N GLU A 6 22.78 -8.47 28.26
CA GLU A 6 23.59 -7.53 29.05
C GLU A 6 23.52 -6.10 28.50
N LYS A 7 23.50 -5.97 27.16
CA LYS A 7 23.30 -4.69 26.45
C LYS A 7 21.93 -4.04 26.70
N ALA A 8 20.93 -4.79 27.15
CA ALA A 8 19.58 -4.29 27.44
C ALA A 8 19.38 -3.82 28.90
N LYS A 9 20.40 -3.98 29.76
CA LYS A 9 20.32 -3.60 31.19
C LYS A 9 20.49 -2.09 31.43
N SER A 10 21.07 -1.35 30.49
CA SER A 10 21.23 0.12 30.54
C SER A 10 21.00 0.72 29.16
N ALA A 11 20.23 1.81 29.10
CA ALA A 11 19.94 2.55 27.86
C ALA A 11 20.63 3.92 27.79
N LYS A 12 21.66 4.15 28.62
CA LYS A 12 22.34 5.45 28.71
C LYS A 12 22.91 5.92 27.36
N ASP A 13 23.40 4.98 26.55
CA ASP A 13 24.06 5.26 25.27
C ASP A 13 23.17 4.89 24.07
N TRP A 14 21.85 4.74 24.27
CA TRP A 14 20.92 4.37 23.20
C TRP A 14 20.45 5.60 22.42
N LYS A 15 20.22 5.42 21.12
CA LYS A 15 19.62 6.44 20.26
C LYS A 15 18.16 6.65 20.65
N LYS A 16 17.74 7.90 20.80
CA LYS A 16 16.32 8.25 20.91
C LYS A 16 15.68 8.20 19.51
N VAL A 17 14.57 7.49 19.39
CA VAL A 17 13.78 7.38 18.16
C VAL A 17 12.31 7.54 18.51
N ASN A 18 11.51 7.99 17.54
CA ASN A 18 10.06 7.91 17.59
C ASN A 18 9.61 6.69 16.80
N LEU A 19 8.49 6.10 17.19
CA LEU A 19 7.84 5.03 16.43
C LEU A 19 6.78 5.65 15.50
N PRO A 20 6.46 5.03 14.35
CA PRO A 20 7.10 3.82 13.81
C PRO A 20 8.56 4.02 13.38
N HIS A 21 9.36 2.96 13.45
CA HIS A 21 10.79 3.01 13.15
C HIS A 21 11.28 1.75 12.44
N ASP A 22 11.88 1.95 11.26
CA ASP A 22 12.65 0.96 10.53
C ASP A 22 14.14 1.19 10.77
N PHE A 23 14.82 0.31 11.52
CA PHE A 23 16.26 0.49 11.77
C PHE A 23 17.11 0.13 10.55
N ARG A 24 16.60 -0.69 9.63
CA ARG A 24 17.38 -1.19 8.48
C ARG A 24 17.53 -0.11 7.43
N VAL A 25 16.54 0.75 7.22
CA VAL A 25 16.66 1.88 6.29
C VAL A 25 17.76 2.85 6.73
N GLU A 26 18.02 2.99 8.03
CA GLU A 26 19.12 3.81 8.54
C GLU A 26 20.51 3.20 8.27
N ILE A 27 20.62 1.87 8.28
CA ILE A 27 21.85 1.15 7.92
C ILE A 27 22.17 1.42 6.44
N GLY A 28 21.16 1.33 5.59
CA GLY A 28 21.28 1.53 4.15
C GLY A 28 21.90 0.34 3.41
N VAL A 29 22.13 0.53 2.12
CA VAL A 29 22.71 -0.49 1.23
C VAL A 29 24.17 -0.78 1.63
N SER A 30 24.56 -2.05 1.60
CA SER A 30 25.94 -2.49 1.84
C SER A 30 26.43 -3.40 0.72
N ASP A 31 27.68 -3.19 0.29
CA ASP A 31 28.33 -4.04 -0.71
C ASP A 31 28.63 -5.47 -0.18
N ASP A 32 28.69 -5.64 1.14
CA ASP A 32 28.89 -6.94 1.79
C ASP A 32 27.58 -7.75 1.92
N ALA A 33 26.42 -7.09 1.76
CA ALA A 33 25.14 -7.77 1.82
C ALA A 33 24.93 -8.61 0.56
N THR A 34 24.38 -9.82 0.71
CA THR A 34 24.14 -10.75 -0.41
C THR A 34 22.66 -10.94 -0.74
N ASN A 35 21.77 -10.47 0.15
CA ASN A 35 20.33 -10.58 -0.01
C ASN A 35 19.80 -9.50 -0.95
N TRP A 36 19.97 -9.74 -2.26
CA TRP A 36 19.47 -8.89 -3.33
C TRP A 36 17.95 -8.71 -3.25
N ALA A 37 17.23 -9.77 -2.88
CA ALA A 37 15.78 -9.79 -2.75
C ALA A 37 15.27 -8.74 -1.74
N GLN A 38 16.09 -8.38 -0.75
CA GLN A 38 15.82 -7.31 0.22
C GLN A 38 16.63 -6.02 -0.03
N GLY A 39 17.07 -5.79 -1.26
CA GLY A 39 17.69 -4.53 -1.68
C GLY A 39 19.09 -4.32 -1.11
N TYR A 40 19.82 -5.40 -0.79
CA TYR A 40 21.19 -5.35 -0.29
C TYR A 40 21.36 -4.55 1.03
N ILE A 41 20.30 -4.49 1.83
CA ILE A 41 20.36 -3.89 3.18
C ILE A 41 20.59 -5.02 4.21
N PRO A 42 21.64 -4.93 5.05
CA PRO A 42 21.94 -5.94 6.05
C PRO A 42 20.76 -6.23 6.99
N ASP A 43 20.62 -7.50 7.36
CA ASP A 43 19.79 -7.90 8.49
C ASP A 43 20.45 -7.51 9.82
N GLY A 44 19.66 -7.47 10.87
CA GLY A 44 20.15 -7.12 12.21
C GLY A 44 19.18 -7.42 13.34
N ILE A 45 19.69 -7.20 14.55
CA ILE A 45 18.93 -7.28 15.79
C ILE A 45 18.91 -5.89 16.41
N ALA A 46 17.71 -5.38 16.67
CA ALA A 46 17.50 -4.12 17.36
C ALA A 46 16.80 -4.34 18.71
N TYR A 47 17.10 -3.48 19.67
CA TYR A 47 16.36 -3.42 20.93
C TYR A 47 15.74 -2.03 21.08
N TYR A 48 14.47 -2.00 21.48
CA TYR A 48 13.72 -0.78 21.80
C TYR A 48 13.37 -0.78 23.27
N ARG A 49 13.47 0.37 23.93
CA ARG A 49 13.17 0.50 25.35
C ARG A 49 12.45 1.81 25.62
N LYS A 50 11.32 1.74 26.32
CA LYS A 50 10.57 2.92 26.78
C LYS A 50 10.31 2.80 28.27
N ALA A 51 10.64 3.86 29.00
CA ALA A 51 10.24 4.04 30.38
C ALA A 51 9.10 5.06 30.42
N PHE A 52 8.03 4.77 31.16
CA PHE A 52 6.85 5.62 31.23
C PHE A 52 6.13 5.43 32.55
N LYS A 53 5.29 6.40 32.91
CA LYS A 53 4.46 6.37 34.12
C LYS A 53 3.03 6.02 33.77
N VAL A 54 2.39 5.26 34.66
CA VAL A 54 0.95 5.01 34.63
C VAL A 54 0.34 5.65 35.86
N SER A 55 -0.69 6.47 35.67
CA SER A 55 -1.34 7.19 36.76
C SER A 55 -2.00 6.24 37.75
N LYS A 56 -1.94 6.56 39.05
CA LYS A 56 -2.67 5.84 40.10
C LYS A 56 -4.19 5.83 39.87
N SER A 57 -4.73 6.81 39.15
CA SER A 57 -6.16 6.85 38.79
C SER A 57 -6.60 5.72 37.85
N LEU A 58 -5.65 5.01 37.22
CA LEU A 58 -5.93 3.87 36.36
C LEU A 58 -5.87 2.53 37.11
N LEU A 59 -5.54 2.54 38.40
CA LEU A 59 -5.54 1.33 39.22
C LEU A 59 -6.94 0.71 39.23
N GLY A 60 -7.04 -0.57 38.87
CA GLY A 60 -8.30 -1.30 38.75
C GLY A 60 -8.91 -1.31 37.33
N LYS A 61 -8.35 -0.53 36.40
CA LYS A 61 -8.62 -0.65 34.96
C LYS A 61 -7.66 -1.64 34.31
N ARG A 62 -7.98 -2.08 33.09
CA ARG A 62 -7.08 -2.87 32.26
C ARG A 62 -6.01 -1.99 31.63
N ILE A 63 -4.77 -2.48 31.58
CA ILE A 63 -3.62 -1.83 30.95
C ILE A 63 -3.03 -2.78 29.92
N VAL A 64 -3.14 -2.42 28.64
CA VAL A 64 -2.75 -3.29 27.53
C VAL A 64 -1.76 -2.59 26.62
N LEU A 65 -0.70 -3.31 26.24
CA LEU A 65 0.25 -2.89 25.23
C LEU A 65 -0.14 -3.51 23.90
N GLU A 66 -0.37 -2.70 22.88
CA GLU A 66 -0.71 -3.16 21.53
C GLU A 66 0.36 -2.75 20.53
N PHE A 67 0.61 -3.63 19.57
CA PHE A 67 1.54 -3.43 18.48
C PHE A 67 0.85 -3.83 17.18
N ASP A 68 0.81 -2.94 16.20
CA ASP A 68 0.14 -3.22 14.92
C ASP A 68 1.03 -4.04 13.98
N GLY A 69 2.34 -4.10 14.27
CA GLY A 69 3.32 -4.96 13.61
C GLY A 69 4.76 -4.66 14.03
N VAL A 70 5.54 -5.73 14.18
CA VAL A 70 6.97 -5.66 14.54
C VAL A 70 7.74 -6.60 13.64
N MET A 71 8.68 -6.08 12.85
CA MET A 71 9.46 -6.84 11.88
C MET A 71 10.81 -7.26 12.48
N ARG A 72 11.07 -8.52 12.83
CA ARG A 72 10.17 -9.65 13.07
C ARG A 72 10.74 -10.50 14.21
N ASN A 73 10.14 -11.66 14.51
CA ASN A 73 10.61 -12.57 15.56
C ASN A 73 10.89 -11.81 16.88
N ALA A 74 9.89 -11.06 17.31
CA ALA A 74 10.04 -10.10 18.38
C ALA A 74 9.82 -10.76 19.74
N SER A 75 10.59 -10.31 20.74
CA SER A 75 10.49 -10.76 22.14
C SER A 75 10.27 -9.56 23.07
N PHE A 76 9.42 -9.73 24.07
CA PHE A 76 8.93 -8.63 24.90
C PHE A 76 9.18 -8.85 26.39
N TRP A 77 9.63 -7.79 27.07
CA TRP A 77 9.75 -7.76 28.52
C TRP A 77 9.15 -6.49 29.11
N TYR A 78 8.29 -6.65 30.11
CA TYR A 78 7.69 -5.55 30.85
C TYR A 78 8.08 -5.63 32.33
N ASN A 79 8.62 -4.53 32.87
CA ASN A 79 9.16 -4.47 34.24
C ASN A 79 10.16 -5.58 34.59
N GLY A 80 10.88 -6.09 33.58
CA GLY A 80 11.86 -7.16 33.69
C GLY A 80 11.27 -8.58 33.65
N CYS A 81 9.95 -8.72 33.54
CA CYS A 81 9.26 -9.98 33.28
C CYS A 81 9.16 -10.21 31.77
N PHE A 82 9.47 -11.42 31.30
CA PHE A 82 9.20 -11.80 29.92
C PHE A 82 7.69 -12.00 29.74
N ILE A 83 7.09 -11.32 28.76
CA ILE A 83 5.63 -11.34 28.55
C ILE A 83 5.20 -12.10 27.27
N GLY A 84 6.13 -12.35 26.35
CA GLY A 84 5.87 -13.21 25.18
C GLY A 84 6.75 -12.92 23.99
N ASP A 85 6.51 -13.69 22.92
CA ASP A 85 7.10 -13.54 21.59
C ASP A 85 6.00 -13.31 20.55
N HIS A 86 6.35 -12.67 19.44
CA HIS A 86 5.52 -12.57 18.23
C HIS A 86 6.37 -12.85 16.98
N TYR A 87 5.95 -13.79 16.13
CA TYR A 87 6.79 -14.30 15.03
C TYR A 87 6.60 -13.55 13.71
N SER A 88 5.35 -13.24 13.38
CA SER A 88 4.97 -12.56 12.15
C SER A 88 5.45 -11.12 12.14
N GLY A 89 5.85 -10.64 10.96
CA GLY A 89 6.22 -9.26 10.75
C GLY A 89 5.01 -8.35 10.48
N TYR A 90 3.85 -8.89 10.14
CA TYR A 90 2.77 -8.11 9.50
C TYR A 90 1.45 -8.08 10.25
N THR A 91 1.30 -8.87 11.30
CA THR A 91 0.07 -8.98 12.09
C THR A 91 0.21 -8.27 13.43
N GLY A 92 -0.88 -7.65 13.88
CA GLY A 92 -0.96 -7.01 15.18
C GLY A 92 -1.15 -8.02 16.32
N PHE A 93 -0.85 -7.61 17.54
CA PHE A 93 -1.01 -8.41 18.75
C PHE A 93 -1.04 -7.50 20.00
N GLN A 94 -1.44 -8.07 21.13
CA GLN A 94 -1.50 -7.35 22.41
C GLN A 94 -0.99 -8.16 23.59
N PHE A 95 -0.55 -7.46 24.63
CA PHE A 95 -0.26 -8.02 25.94
C PHE A 95 -1.02 -7.27 27.02
N ASP A 96 -1.85 -7.99 27.78
CA ASP A 96 -2.41 -7.47 29.01
C ASP A 96 -1.33 -7.47 30.10
N VAL A 97 -0.95 -6.27 30.54
CA VAL A 97 0.09 -6.04 31.55
C VAL A 97 -0.47 -5.43 32.83
N THR A 98 -1.79 -5.50 33.03
CA THR A 98 -2.51 -4.88 34.15
C THR A 98 -1.87 -5.20 35.49
N GLU A 99 -1.68 -6.50 35.78
CA GLU A 99 -1.15 -6.99 37.06
C GLU A 99 0.37 -6.81 37.22
N LEU A 100 1.08 -6.51 36.12
CA LEU A 100 2.52 -6.25 36.12
C LEU A 100 2.85 -4.74 36.20
N THR A 101 1.83 -3.89 36.04
CA THR A 101 1.97 -2.44 35.95
C THR A 101 2.15 -1.84 37.33
N LYS A 102 3.06 -0.87 37.39
CA LYS A 102 3.28 0.00 38.53
C LYS A 102 2.43 1.25 38.39
N TYR A 103 1.74 1.64 39.45
CA TYR A 103 0.79 2.74 39.45
C TYR A 103 1.25 3.88 40.37
N GLY A 104 1.33 5.09 39.82
CA GLY A 104 1.73 6.28 40.57
C GLY A 104 3.25 6.40 40.78
N ASP A 105 3.65 7.52 41.39
CA ASP A 105 5.07 7.87 41.57
C ASP A 105 5.75 7.01 42.64
N GLU A 106 4.98 6.48 43.59
CA GLU A 106 5.45 5.65 44.69
C GLU A 106 5.94 4.26 44.25
N GLU A 107 5.38 3.71 43.16
CA GLU A 107 5.79 2.41 42.60
C GLU A 107 6.88 2.57 41.52
N GLY A 108 7.03 3.77 40.98
CA GLY A 108 8.05 4.16 40.01
C GLY A 108 7.69 3.83 38.56
N ASP A 109 8.65 4.06 37.66
CA ASP A 109 8.42 3.91 36.22
C ASP A 109 8.19 2.45 35.80
N ASN A 110 7.31 2.29 34.82
CA ASN A 110 7.16 1.08 34.03
C ASN A 110 8.18 1.08 32.88
N VAL A 111 8.70 -0.10 32.54
CA VAL A 111 9.70 -0.25 31.49
C VAL A 111 9.32 -1.39 30.56
N ILE A 112 9.08 -1.08 29.28
CA ILE A 112 8.99 -2.06 28.20
C ILE A 112 10.33 -2.15 27.48
N LEU A 113 10.74 -3.38 27.19
CA LEU A 113 11.87 -3.71 26.33
C LEU A 113 11.36 -4.65 25.23
N VAL A 114 11.70 -4.34 23.98
CA VAL A 114 11.38 -5.13 22.80
C VAL A 114 12.67 -5.49 22.09
N ARG A 115 12.83 -6.75 21.72
CA ARG A 115 13.89 -7.22 20.81
C ARG A 115 13.24 -7.52 19.47
N CYS A 116 13.81 -7.04 18.37
CA CYS A 116 13.39 -7.35 17.00
C CYS A 116 14.57 -8.04 16.29
N ASP A 117 14.31 -9.10 15.52
CA ASP A 117 15.34 -9.94 14.91
C ASP A 117 15.01 -10.33 13.46
N THR A 118 15.74 -9.72 12.53
CA THR A 118 15.63 -10.00 11.08
C THR A 118 16.64 -11.05 10.59
N THR A 119 17.48 -11.60 11.48
CA THR A 119 18.55 -12.53 11.10
C THR A 119 18.10 -13.99 10.97
N ASN A 120 16.89 -14.32 11.45
CA ASN A 120 16.34 -15.67 11.43
C ASN A 120 15.37 -15.91 10.26
N GLY A 121 15.73 -15.42 9.08
CA GLY A 121 14.97 -15.60 7.84
C GLY A 121 13.88 -14.55 7.63
N SER A 122 13.35 -14.51 6.41
CA SER A 122 12.32 -13.58 5.93
C SER A 122 10.95 -14.25 5.83
N GLU A 123 9.86 -13.48 5.87
CA GLU A 123 8.54 -14.04 5.52
C GLU A 123 8.36 -13.94 4.01
N GLY A 124 8.73 -12.80 3.43
CA GLY A 124 8.75 -12.52 1.99
C GLY A 124 10.13 -12.59 1.34
N TRP A 125 10.16 -12.24 0.05
CA TRP A 125 11.38 -12.10 -0.77
C TRP A 125 11.58 -10.65 -1.27
N TRP A 126 10.88 -9.69 -0.68
CA TRP A 126 11.03 -8.26 -0.91
C TRP A 126 11.64 -7.58 0.34
N TYR A 127 11.89 -6.28 0.29
CA TYR A 127 12.33 -5.55 1.48
C TYR A 127 11.23 -5.46 2.55
N GLU A 128 11.42 -6.14 3.67
CA GLU A 128 10.43 -6.19 4.76
C GLU A 128 10.62 -5.07 5.79
N GLY A 129 11.77 -4.41 5.79
CA GLY A 129 12.21 -3.49 6.85
C GLY A 129 12.69 -4.22 8.11
N GLY A 130 12.83 -3.51 9.22
CA GLY A 130 13.14 -4.10 10.52
C GLY A 130 12.84 -3.17 11.69
N GLY A 131 12.30 -3.70 12.80
CA GLY A 131 11.95 -2.93 13.98
C GLY A 131 10.45 -2.82 14.22
N ILE A 132 10.05 -1.87 15.06
CA ILE A 132 8.65 -1.58 15.35
C ILE A 132 8.18 -0.55 14.31
N TYR A 133 7.84 -1.05 13.12
CA TYR A 133 7.59 -0.23 11.93
C TYR A 133 6.11 0.18 11.75
N ARG A 134 5.20 -0.34 12.58
CA ARG A 134 3.80 0.13 12.66
C ARG A 134 3.54 0.79 14.01
N HIS A 135 2.34 1.33 14.18
CA HIS A 135 1.92 2.00 15.42
C HIS A 135 1.94 1.07 16.63
N THR A 136 2.02 1.70 17.81
CA THR A 136 1.99 1.02 19.10
C THR A 136 1.17 1.82 20.09
N TRP A 137 0.39 1.12 20.91
CA TRP A 137 -0.61 1.73 21.79
C TRP A 137 -0.44 1.27 23.23
N LEU A 138 -0.77 2.16 24.17
CA LEU A 138 -1.09 1.81 25.55
C LEU A 138 -2.59 2.03 25.73
N THR A 139 -3.35 0.95 25.64
CA THR A 139 -4.80 0.99 25.68
C THR A 139 -5.27 0.74 27.12
N THR A 140 -6.26 1.51 27.56
CA THR A 140 -6.87 1.35 28.88
C THR A 140 -8.38 1.27 28.76
N TYR A 141 -8.99 0.30 29.41
CA TYR A 141 -10.44 0.09 29.42
C TYR A 141 -10.90 -0.47 30.77
N GLU A 142 -12.20 -0.41 31.02
CA GLU A 142 -12.80 -0.98 32.24
C GLU A 142 -12.76 -2.51 32.22
N ASN A 143 -13.00 -3.15 33.37
CA ASN A 143 -12.99 -4.62 33.45
C ASN A 143 -14.11 -5.29 32.62
N ILE A 144 -15.18 -4.56 32.33
CA ILE A 144 -16.21 -4.94 31.37
C ILE A 144 -16.09 -4.02 30.16
N HIS A 145 -15.71 -4.57 29.02
CA HIS A 145 -15.33 -3.82 27.82
C HIS A 145 -15.58 -4.63 26.54
N VAL A 146 -15.62 -3.95 25.40
CA VAL A 146 -15.65 -4.59 24.08
C VAL A 146 -14.32 -5.28 23.80
N ASP A 147 -14.36 -6.54 23.34
CA ASP A 147 -13.16 -7.33 23.00
C ASP A 147 -12.36 -6.65 21.87
N ARG A 148 -11.06 -6.95 21.75
CA ARG A 148 -10.24 -6.45 20.65
C ARG A 148 -10.81 -6.95 19.31
N TRP A 149 -11.13 -6.00 18.42
CA TRP A 149 -11.86 -6.27 17.18
C TRP A 149 -13.25 -6.92 17.39
N GLY A 150 -13.88 -6.61 18.52
CA GLY A 150 -15.09 -7.24 19.03
C GLY A 150 -16.38 -6.81 18.34
N VAL A 151 -16.37 -5.73 17.57
CA VAL A 151 -17.53 -5.25 16.79
C VAL A 151 -17.39 -5.65 15.33
N PHE A 152 -18.44 -6.25 14.75
CA PHE A 152 -18.54 -6.51 13.31
C PHE A 152 -19.88 -6.01 12.78
N VAL A 153 -19.84 -5.01 11.90
CA VAL A 153 -21.02 -4.43 11.25
C VAL A 153 -21.13 -5.00 9.83
N LYS A 154 -22.09 -5.91 9.63
CA LYS A 154 -22.35 -6.56 8.34
C LYS A 154 -23.60 -5.97 7.68
N PRO A 155 -23.47 -5.11 6.65
CA PRO A 155 -24.61 -4.56 5.94
C PRO A 155 -25.17 -5.54 4.89
N ILE A 156 -26.49 -5.65 4.84
CA ILE A 156 -27.25 -6.33 3.78
C ILE A 156 -28.06 -5.27 3.04
N VAL A 157 -27.70 -4.98 1.80
CA VAL A 157 -28.32 -3.91 1.00
C VAL A 157 -29.59 -4.40 0.29
N GLU A 158 -30.68 -3.63 0.43
CA GLU A 158 -31.98 -3.91 -0.18
C GLU A 158 -32.51 -2.64 -0.88
N GLY A 159 -32.16 -2.48 -2.17
CA GLY A 159 -32.50 -1.29 -2.92
C GLY A 159 -31.82 -0.04 -2.35
N LYS A 160 -32.59 0.86 -1.75
CA LYS A 160 -32.09 2.08 -1.07
C LYS A 160 -31.99 1.94 0.46
N ASN A 161 -32.33 0.76 0.99
CA ASN A 161 -32.30 0.48 2.41
C ASN A 161 -31.17 -0.49 2.73
N ALA A 162 -30.82 -0.62 4.01
CA ALA A 162 -29.93 -1.68 4.47
C ALA A 162 -30.41 -2.27 5.79
N ASN A 163 -30.23 -3.58 5.96
CA ASN A 163 -30.31 -4.23 7.26
C ASN A 163 -28.89 -4.46 7.77
N LEU A 164 -28.56 -3.92 8.94
CA LEU A 164 -27.27 -4.16 9.58
C LEU A 164 -27.42 -5.34 10.54
N GLU A 165 -26.58 -6.35 10.37
CA GLU A 165 -26.28 -7.33 11.42
C GLU A 165 -25.04 -6.84 12.17
N ILE A 166 -25.17 -6.58 13.46
CA ILE A 166 -24.10 -6.05 14.30
C ILE A 166 -23.76 -7.09 15.36
N GLU A 167 -22.58 -7.69 15.23
CA GLU A 167 -22.01 -8.57 16.26
C GLU A 167 -21.19 -7.73 17.23
N THR A 168 -21.36 -7.97 18.54
CA THR A 168 -20.56 -7.33 19.59
C THR A 168 -20.11 -8.36 20.59
N THR A 169 -18.80 -8.53 20.72
CA THR A 169 -18.17 -9.36 21.75
C THR A 169 -17.77 -8.49 22.94
N VAL A 170 -18.27 -8.83 24.12
CA VAL A 170 -17.97 -8.12 25.38
C VAL A 170 -17.26 -9.08 26.32
N CYS A 171 -16.21 -8.59 26.99
CA CYS A 171 -15.39 -9.31 27.95
C CYS A 171 -15.72 -8.88 29.38
N ASN A 172 -15.57 -9.80 30.33
CA ASN A 172 -15.64 -9.55 31.76
C ASN A 172 -14.40 -10.10 32.46
N GLU A 173 -13.55 -9.20 32.96
CA GLU A 173 -12.30 -9.52 33.66
C GLU A 173 -12.46 -9.57 35.18
N THR A 174 -13.68 -9.80 35.68
CA THR A 174 -13.99 -9.83 37.12
C THR A 174 -14.38 -11.22 37.62
N PHE A 175 -14.37 -11.37 38.95
CA PHE A 175 -14.84 -12.57 39.67
C PHE A 175 -16.37 -12.62 39.85
N GLU A 176 -17.13 -11.68 39.27
CA GLU A 176 -18.58 -11.60 39.40
C GLU A 176 -19.24 -11.75 38.03
N GLU A 177 -20.37 -12.46 37.97
CA GLU A 177 -21.23 -12.42 36.79
C GLU A 177 -21.84 -11.03 36.67
N ALA A 178 -21.97 -10.52 35.45
CA ALA A 178 -22.48 -9.18 35.21
C ALA A 178 -23.55 -9.17 34.11
N LYS A 179 -24.70 -8.59 34.43
CA LYS A 179 -25.68 -8.19 33.42
C LYS A 179 -25.27 -6.86 32.82
N TYR A 180 -25.41 -6.74 31.51
CA TYR A 180 -25.04 -5.53 30.77
C TYR A 180 -26.01 -5.28 29.63
N THR A 181 -25.99 -4.04 29.14
CA THR A 181 -26.70 -3.62 27.93
C THR A 181 -25.68 -3.10 26.93
N VAL A 182 -25.76 -3.59 25.70
CA VAL A 182 -25.06 -3.02 24.55
C VAL A 182 -26.01 -2.07 23.85
N ARG A 183 -25.58 -0.83 23.65
CA ARG A 183 -26.29 0.16 22.84
C ARG A 183 -25.41 0.56 21.67
N THR A 184 -25.90 0.40 20.44
CA THR A 184 -25.15 0.80 19.25
C THR A 184 -25.89 1.92 18.53
N VAL A 185 -25.23 3.06 18.38
CA VAL A 185 -25.72 4.26 17.69
C VAL A 185 -25.03 4.37 16.33
N ILE A 186 -25.80 4.51 15.25
CA ILE A 186 -25.29 4.67 13.88
C ILE A 186 -25.37 6.12 13.45
N THR A 187 -24.23 6.68 13.07
CA THR A 187 -24.10 8.03 12.50
C THR A 187 -23.76 7.95 11.01
N ASP A 188 -24.46 8.72 10.20
CA ASP A 188 -24.28 8.79 8.75
C ASP A 188 -23.12 9.71 8.33
N PRO A 189 -22.70 9.70 7.05
CA PRO A 189 -21.61 10.55 6.56
C PRO A 189 -21.85 12.07 6.73
N THR A 190 -23.09 12.50 6.99
CA THR A 190 -23.43 13.91 7.24
C THR A 190 -23.28 14.30 8.71
N GLY A 191 -22.96 13.33 9.57
CA GLY A 191 -22.87 13.51 11.02
C GLY A 191 -24.21 13.35 11.75
N LYS A 192 -25.23 12.79 11.09
CA LYS A 192 -26.57 12.61 11.67
C LYS A 192 -26.75 11.21 12.21
N GLU A 193 -27.31 11.08 13.42
CA GLU A 193 -27.80 9.81 13.95
C GLU A 193 -28.98 9.29 13.09
N VAL A 194 -28.83 8.06 12.58
CA VAL A 194 -29.81 7.43 11.68
C VAL A 194 -30.41 6.15 12.23
N GLY A 195 -29.90 5.62 13.33
CA GLY A 195 -30.49 4.48 14.01
C GLY A 195 -29.80 4.10 15.31
N ILE A 196 -30.54 3.40 16.15
CA ILE A 196 -30.11 2.92 17.46
C ILE A 196 -30.67 1.52 17.71
N VAL A 197 -29.88 0.65 18.32
CA VAL A 197 -30.34 -0.68 18.77
C VAL A 197 -29.74 -0.99 20.14
N GLU A 198 -30.54 -1.62 21.01
CA GLU A 198 -30.14 -2.05 22.34
C GLU A 198 -30.39 -3.55 22.52
N THR A 199 -29.45 -4.23 23.16
CA THR A 199 -29.54 -5.65 23.49
C THR A 199 -28.94 -5.92 24.87
N GLU A 200 -29.60 -6.76 25.66
CA GLU A 200 -29.10 -7.17 26.99
C GLU A 200 -28.33 -8.50 26.87
N GLY A 201 -27.30 -8.65 27.69
CA GLY A 201 -26.52 -9.88 27.82
C GLY A 201 -26.20 -10.22 29.26
N ASN A 202 -25.54 -11.37 29.45
CA ASN A 202 -25.05 -11.82 30.75
C ASN A 202 -23.64 -12.39 30.64
N LEU A 203 -22.67 -11.70 31.23
CA LEU A 203 -21.27 -12.09 31.20
C LEU A 203 -20.96 -13.10 32.31
N PRO A 204 -20.36 -14.25 31.97
CA PRO A 204 -19.80 -15.14 32.97
C PRO A 204 -18.56 -14.51 33.63
N ILE A 205 -18.17 -15.06 34.78
CA ILE A 205 -16.90 -14.77 35.46
C ILE A 205 -15.73 -15.09 34.52
N TYR A 206 -14.78 -14.15 34.35
CA TYR A 206 -13.62 -14.29 33.44
C TYR A 206 -13.97 -14.88 32.08
N GLY A 207 -14.99 -14.33 31.45
CA GLY A 207 -15.42 -14.81 30.14
C GLY A 207 -15.96 -13.71 29.27
N LYS A 208 -16.47 -14.14 28.13
CA LYS A 208 -16.97 -13.26 27.08
C LYS A 208 -18.26 -13.79 26.51
N GLU A 209 -19.06 -12.88 25.97
CA GLU A 209 -20.28 -13.17 25.26
C GLU A 209 -20.32 -12.37 23.95
N THR A 210 -20.78 -12.99 22.88
CA THR A 210 -21.02 -12.33 21.60
C THR A 210 -22.52 -12.23 21.37
N LEU A 211 -23.04 -11.00 21.28
CA LEU A 211 -24.43 -10.72 20.96
C LEU A 211 -24.56 -10.33 19.49
N LYS A 212 -25.73 -10.64 18.91
CA LYS A 212 -26.13 -10.17 17.58
C LYS A 212 -27.34 -9.25 17.71
N SER A 213 -27.23 -8.08 17.11
CA SER A 213 -28.32 -7.11 17.01
C SER A 213 -28.60 -6.78 15.55
N TYR A 214 -29.83 -6.34 15.26
CA TYR A 214 -30.28 -6.05 13.90
C TYR A 214 -30.90 -4.65 13.82
N LEU A 215 -30.53 -3.89 12.80
CA LEU A 215 -31.00 -2.52 12.62
C LEU A 215 -31.31 -2.23 11.15
N ASN A 216 -32.55 -1.86 10.86
CA ASN A 216 -32.95 -1.43 9.52
C ASN A 216 -32.74 0.08 9.34
N LEU A 217 -31.97 0.45 8.32
CA LEU A 217 -31.74 1.82 7.89
C LEU A 217 -32.42 2.07 6.55
N LYS A 218 -32.99 3.26 6.39
CA LYS A 218 -33.68 3.70 5.17
C LYS A 218 -32.89 4.78 4.45
N ASP A 219 -33.02 4.79 3.13
CA ASP A 219 -32.39 5.80 2.25
C ASP A 219 -30.89 6.01 2.55
N VAL A 220 -30.16 4.89 2.58
CA VAL A 220 -28.74 4.87 2.95
C VAL A 220 -27.84 5.46 1.86
N PHE A 221 -26.72 6.04 2.27
CA PHE A 221 -25.62 6.40 1.38
C PHE A 221 -24.78 5.14 1.13
N LEU A 222 -24.73 4.68 -0.12
CA LEU A 222 -23.90 3.53 -0.46
C LEU A 222 -22.42 3.95 -0.57
N TRP A 223 -21.54 3.05 -0.14
CA TRP A 223 -20.12 3.13 -0.42
C TRP A 223 -19.85 2.53 -1.79
N ASP A 224 -19.15 3.27 -2.66
CA ASP A 224 -18.57 2.77 -3.90
C ASP A 224 -17.28 3.55 -4.25
N CYS A 225 -16.58 3.14 -5.32
CA CYS A 225 -15.30 3.74 -5.70
C CYS A 225 -15.39 5.22 -6.11
N SER A 226 -16.57 5.75 -6.42
CA SER A 226 -16.81 7.16 -6.76
C SER A 226 -17.46 7.93 -5.60
N ASN A 227 -18.22 7.24 -4.74
CA ASN A 227 -18.93 7.78 -3.58
C ASN A 227 -18.54 6.98 -2.32
N PRO A 228 -17.34 7.19 -1.75
CA PRO A 228 -16.85 6.45 -0.59
C PRO A 228 -17.52 6.89 0.73
N CYS A 229 -18.83 6.67 0.85
CA CYS A 229 -19.61 7.09 2.01
C CYS A 229 -19.32 6.20 3.24
N LEU A 230 -18.89 6.82 4.35
CA LEU A 230 -18.54 6.13 5.59
C LEU A 230 -19.48 6.50 6.74
N TYR A 231 -19.87 5.48 7.50
CA TYR A 231 -20.69 5.56 8.71
C TYR A 231 -19.82 5.29 9.93
N THR A 232 -20.32 5.68 11.10
CA THR A 232 -19.74 5.30 12.39
C THR A 232 -20.78 4.57 13.23
N ALA A 233 -20.41 3.40 13.75
CA ALA A 233 -21.13 2.71 14.80
C ALA A 233 -20.43 3.00 16.14
N THR A 234 -21.12 3.70 17.03
CA THR A 234 -20.67 3.92 18.42
C THR A 234 -21.36 2.88 19.30
N THR A 235 -20.59 1.92 19.79
CA THR A 235 -21.04 0.84 20.67
C THR A 235 -20.72 1.18 22.11
N GLU A 236 -21.75 1.27 22.94
CA GLU A 236 -21.69 1.66 24.34
C GLU A 236 -22.12 0.50 25.23
N ILE A 237 -21.35 0.23 26.28
CA ILE A 237 -21.62 -0.84 27.24
C ILE A 237 -22.10 -0.24 28.55
N PHE A 238 -23.29 -0.64 28.98
CA PHE A 238 -23.89 -0.20 30.24
C PHE A 238 -23.97 -1.34 31.26
N VAL A 239 -23.56 -1.08 32.49
CA VAL A 239 -23.70 -2.01 33.63
C VAL A 239 -24.43 -1.29 34.75
N SER A 240 -25.56 -1.85 35.21
CA SER A 240 -26.43 -1.20 36.21
C SER A 240 -26.86 0.24 35.85
N GLY A 241 -26.95 0.55 34.55
CA GLY A 241 -27.33 1.87 34.02
C GLY A 241 -26.17 2.86 33.84
N GLU A 242 -24.95 2.50 34.24
CA GLU A 242 -23.75 3.34 34.06
C GLU A 242 -22.98 2.93 32.80
N LEU A 243 -22.51 3.90 32.02
CA LEU A 243 -21.65 3.67 30.87
C LEU A 243 -20.25 3.25 31.35
N VAL A 244 -19.83 2.04 31.02
CA VAL A 244 -18.53 1.49 31.41
C VAL A 244 -17.53 1.43 30.25
N ASP A 245 -18.00 1.35 29.01
CA ASP A 245 -17.11 1.31 27.85
C ASP A 245 -17.76 1.92 26.61
N ASN A 246 -16.94 2.48 25.72
CA ASN A 246 -17.37 2.99 24.42
C ASN A 246 -16.37 2.65 23.31
N TYR A 247 -16.88 2.12 22.20
CA TYR A 247 -16.07 1.62 21.10
C TYR A 247 -16.62 2.12 19.77
N ASN A 248 -15.79 2.81 18.98
CA ASN A 248 -16.18 3.33 17.67
C ASN A 248 -15.69 2.40 16.55
N THR A 249 -16.57 2.11 15.60
CA THR A 249 -16.27 1.32 14.40
C THR A 249 -16.69 2.10 13.16
N THR A 250 -15.73 2.42 12.29
CA THR A 250 -16.02 2.96 10.96
C THR A 250 -16.39 1.82 10.01
N PHE A 251 -17.43 2.01 9.20
CA PHE A 251 -17.85 1.03 8.19
C PHE A 251 -18.51 1.73 6.99
N GLY A 252 -18.74 0.99 5.91
CA GLY A 252 -19.49 1.48 4.75
C GLY A 252 -20.57 0.48 4.33
N ILE A 253 -21.66 0.99 3.75
CA ILE A 253 -22.80 0.18 3.31
C ILE A 253 -22.66 -0.09 1.82
N ARG A 254 -22.37 -1.34 1.45
CA ARG A 254 -22.24 -1.79 0.06
C ARG A 254 -22.58 -3.26 -0.08
N SER A 255 -23.00 -3.68 -1.27
CA SER A 255 -23.13 -5.09 -1.64
C SER A 255 -22.05 -5.52 -2.62
N ILE A 256 -21.54 -6.73 -2.42
CA ILE A 256 -20.53 -7.38 -3.27
C ILE A 256 -21.11 -8.70 -3.78
N ALA A 257 -20.99 -8.92 -5.08
CA ALA A 257 -21.20 -10.23 -5.69
C ALA A 257 -20.18 -10.45 -6.81
N TYR A 258 -19.86 -11.71 -7.12
CA TYR A 258 -18.97 -12.05 -8.21
C TYR A 258 -19.63 -13.05 -9.16
N THR A 259 -19.61 -12.72 -10.44
CA THR A 259 -20.21 -13.50 -11.53
C THR A 259 -19.12 -14.03 -12.46
N GLU A 260 -19.51 -14.83 -13.46
CA GLU A 260 -18.61 -15.24 -14.54
C GLU A 260 -18.09 -14.04 -15.37
N GLN A 261 -18.74 -12.88 -15.27
CA GLN A 261 -18.35 -11.64 -15.95
C GLN A 261 -17.54 -10.70 -15.04
N GLY A 262 -17.30 -11.05 -13.77
CA GLY A 262 -16.55 -10.25 -12.81
C GLY A 262 -17.38 -9.71 -11.65
N LEU A 263 -16.85 -8.66 -11.01
CA LEU A 263 -17.40 -8.06 -9.80
C LEU A 263 -18.65 -7.20 -10.08
N LEU A 264 -19.67 -7.39 -9.24
CA LEU A 264 -20.79 -6.47 -9.07
C LEU A 264 -20.63 -5.74 -7.73
N LEU A 265 -20.47 -4.42 -7.78
CA LEU A 265 -20.50 -3.54 -6.62
C LEU A 265 -21.83 -2.77 -6.63
N ASN A 266 -22.63 -2.92 -5.59
CA ASN A 266 -23.98 -2.34 -5.52
C ASN A 266 -24.87 -2.73 -6.73
N GLY A 267 -24.68 -3.94 -7.26
CA GLY A 267 -25.38 -4.45 -8.44
C GLY A 267 -24.86 -3.92 -9.78
N VAL A 268 -23.82 -3.10 -9.79
CA VAL A 268 -23.20 -2.53 -10.99
C VAL A 268 -21.92 -3.27 -11.34
N GLN A 269 -21.81 -3.72 -12.59
CA GLN A 269 -20.58 -4.32 -13.12
C GLN A 269 -19.43 -3.34 -12.98
N THR A 270 -18.45 -3.71 -12.16
CA THR A 270 -17.31 -2.86 -11.80
C THR A 270 -16.03 -3.57 -12.21
N PRO A 271 -15.40 -3.17 -13.33
CA PRO A 271 -14.07 -3.65 -13.70
C PRO A 271 -13.07 -3.40 -12.57
N LEU A 272 -12.25 -4.41 -12.27
CA LEU A 272 -11.16 -4.29 -11.31
C LEU A 272 -9.90 -3.81 -12.03
N TYR A 273 -9.65 -2.51 -12.02
CA TYR A 273 -8.38 -1.94 -12.47
C TYR A 273 -7.49 -1.80 -11.24
N GLY A 274 -6.66 -2.81 -11.03
CA GLY A 274 -5.88 -3.00 -9.82
C GLY A 274 -4.38 -2.77 -9.99
N THR A 275 -3.72 -2.45 -8.88
CA THR A 275 -2.26 -2.48 -8.75
C THR A 275 -1.83 -3.34 -7.55
N CYS A 276 -0.74 -4.06 -7.70
CA CYS A 276 0.04 -4.64 -6.59
C CYS A 276 1.17 -3.66 -6.23
N PHE A 277 1.58 -3.62 -4.97
CA PHE A 277 2.89 -3.09 -4.56
C PHE A 277 3.17 -3.44 -3.10
N HIS A 278 4.45 -3.53 -2.75
CA HIS A 278 4.87 -3.78 -1.37
C HIS A 278 4.73 -2.55 -0.47
N GLN A 279 4.87 -2.81 0.84
CA GLN A 279 4.57 -1.85 1.89
C GLN A 279 5.63 -0.78 2.10
N ASP A 280 6.78 -0.77 1.41
CA ASP A 280 7.83 0.21 1.65
C ASP A 280 7.64 1.51 0.86
N PHE A 281 8.35 2.55 1.30
CA PHE A 281 8.46 3.82 0.60
C PHE A 281 9.83 4.44 0.83
N VAL A 282 10.32 5.16 -0.18
CA VAL A 282 11.63 5.82 -0.13
C VAL A 282 11.71 6.79 1.06
N GLY A 283 12.90 6.94 1.64
CA GLY A 283 13.10 7.84 2.78
C GLY A 283 12.72 7.23 4.13
N VAL A 284 11.77 6.29 4.18
CA VAL A 284 11.22 5.73 5.45
C VAL A 284 11.28 4.21 5.55
N GLY A 285 11.58 3.51 4.45
CA GLY A 285 11.59 2.04 4.45
C GLY A 285 10.18 1.50 4.69
N ALA A 286 10.05 0.53 5.59
CA ALA A 286 8.74 -0.03 5.95
C ALA A 286 7.94 0.85 6.92
N ALA A 287 8.58 1.77 7.65
CA ALA A 287 7.94 2.63 8.65
C ALA A 287 7.18 3.81 8.03
N ILE A 288 6.17 3.51 7.23
CA ILE A 288 5.39 4.49 6.47
C ILE A 288 4.42 5.26 7.39
N PRO A 289 4.52 6.60 7.47
CA PRO A 289 3.49 7.43 8.11
C PRO A 289 2.17 7.43 7.34
N ASP A 290 1.05 7.61 8.03
CA ASP A 290 -0.32 7.58 7.48
C ASP A 290 -0.50 8.51 6.27
N ALA A 291 0.14 9.68 6.29
CA ALA A 291 0.16 10.64 5.20
C ALA A 291 0.72 10.04 3.89
N ILE A 292 1.76 9.20 4.00
CA ILE A 292 2.39 8.55 2.85
C ILE A 292 1.54 7.36 2.36
N GLN A 293 0.84 6.64 3.26
CA GLN A 293 -0.16 5.65 2.83
C GLN A 293 -1.26 6.31 1.99
N ASN A 294 -1.78 7.45 2.46
CA ASN A 294 -2.74 8.26 1.71
C ASN A 294 -2.17 8.74 0.37
N TYR A 295 -0.92 9.23 0.34
CA TYR A 295 -0.25 9.64 -0.90
C TYR A 295 -0.18 8.50 -1.93
N LYS A 296 0.20 7.28 -1.53
CA LYS A 296 0.29 6.12 -2.43
C LYS A 296 -1.08 5.77 -3.04
N ILE A 297 -2.13 5.70 -2.22
CA ILE A 297 -3.50 5.38 -2.70
C ILE A 297 -4.06 6.50 -3.57
N GLN A 298 -3.82 7.76 -3.21
CA GLN A 298 -4.22 8.91 -4.00
C GLN A 298 -3.56 8.88 -5.39
N LYS A 299 -2.28 8.52 -5.48
CA LYS A 299 -1.56 8.43 -6.77
C LYS A 299 -2.16 7.39 -7.71
N ILE A 300 -2.44 6.18 -7.25
CA ILE A 300 -3.07 5.17 -8.12
C ILE A 300 -4.49 5.59 -8.55
N LYS A 301 -5.23 6.26 -7.65
CA LYS A 301 -6.56 6.78 -7.93
C LYS A 301 -6.54 7.90 -8.99
N GLU A 302 -5.56 8.80 -8.90
CA GLU A 302 -5.31 9.88 -9.87
C GLU A 302 -5.02 9.33 -11.27
N ILE A 303 -4.43 8.14 -11.38
CA ILE A 303 -4.16 7.49 -12.67
C ILE A 303 -5.44 6.85 -13.23
N GLY A 304 -6.33 6.39 -12.36
CA GLY A 304 -7.63 5.79 -12.73
C GLY A 304 -7.84 4.37 -12.18
N PHE A 305 -6.86 3.83 -11.45
CA PHE A 305 -7.03 2.54 -10.77
C PHE A 305 -8.09 2.66 -9.66
N ASN A 306 -8.87 1.60 -9.51
CA ASN A 306 -9.96 1.53 -8.53
C ASN A 306 -9.80 0.34 -7.56
N ALA A 307 -8.72 -0.43 -7.69
CA ALA A 307 -8.43 -1.56 -6.84
C ALA A 307 -6.94 -1.65 -6.46
N PHE A 308 -6.67 -2.33 -5.34
CA PHE A 308 -5.35 -2.58 -4.79
C PHE A 308 -5.27 -4.01 -4.23
N ARG A 309 -4.12 -4.66 -4.36
CA ARG A 309 -3.83 -5.95 -3.73
C ARG A 309 -2.63 -5.80 -2.81
N SER A 310 -2.78 -6.21 -1.55
CA SER A 310 -1.74 -6.12 -0.53
C SER A 310 -0.68 -7.21 -0.67
N SER A 311 0.06 -7.19 -1.79
CA SER A 311 1.09 -8.17 -2.10
C SER A 311 2.29 -8.09 -1.13
N HIS A 312 2.64 -9.13 -0.37
CA HIS A 312 1.87 -10.36 -0.11
C HIS A 312 1.73 -10.58 1.40
N ASN A 313 1.12 -9.59 2.06
CA ASN A 313 0.96 -9.52 3.50
C ASN A 313 -0.29 -8.72 3.90
N PRO A 314 -0.78 -8.87 5.14
CA PRO A 314 -1.87 -8.03 5.64
C PRO A 314 -1.56 -6.55 5.45
N ALA A 315 -2.49 -5.83 4.82
CA ALA A 315 -2.45 -4.38 4.72
C ALA A 315 -2.41 -3.74 6.12
N THR A 316 -1.77 -2.58 6.25
CA THR A 316 -1.83 -1.79 7.49
C THR A 316 -3.22 -1.17 7.62
N LEU A 317 -3.67 -0.86 8.84
CA LEU A 317 -4.99 -0.27 9.06
C LEU A 317 -5.10 1.12 8.41
N GLU A 318 -4.02 1.89 8.42
CA GLU A 318 -3.96 3.24 7.86
C GLU A 318 -4.06 3.21 6.33
N LEU A 319 -3.53 2.17 5.69
CA LEU A 319 -3.70 1.92 4.27
C LEU A 319 -5.15 1.55 3.93
N LEU A 320 -5.79 0.70 4.73
CA LEU A 320 -7.20 0.35 4.55
C LEU A 320 -8.12 1.56 4.77
N ASP A 321 -7.83 2.38 5.78
CA ASP A 321 -8.49 3.66 6.04
C ASP A 321 -8.36 4.63 4.84
N ALA A 322 -7.18 4.69 4.22
CA ALA A 322 -6.97 5.47 3.01
C ALA A 322 -7.83 4.94 1.84
N CYS A 323 -7.85 3.63 1.63
CA CYS A 323 -8.67 2.97 0.61
C CYS A 323 -10.17 3.19 0.84
N ASP A 324 -10.63 3.14 2.10
CA ASP A 324 -12.01 3.40 2.48
C ASP A 324 -12.44 4.82 2.14
N ARG A 325 -11.61 5.82 2.48
CA ARG A 325 -11.89 7.24 2.20
C ARG A 325 -11.76 7.62 0.73
N LEU A 326 -10.87 6.97 0.00
CA LEU A 326 -10.56 7.30 -1.41
C LEU A 326 -11.31 6.43 -2.43
N GLY A 327 -12.09 5.46 -1.95
CA GLY A 327 -12.90 4.58 -2.81
C GLY A 327 -12.01 3.68 -3.67
N VAL A 328 -11.14 2.90 -3.03
CA VAL A 328 -10.28 1.89 -3.68
C VAL A 328 -10.59 0.52 -3.08
N LEU A 329 -10.96 -0.44 -3.91
CA LEU A 329 -11.25 -1.81 -3.49
C LEU A 329 -9.96 -2.56 -3.12
N VAL A 330 -9.97 -3.39 -2.09
CA VAL A 330 -8.78 -4.09 -1.58
C VAL A 330 -8.96 -5.61 -1.60
N ILE A 331 -7.99 -6.29 -2.20
CA ILE A 331 -7.68 -7.70 -1.89
C ILE A 331 -6.68 -7.69 -0.74
N ASN A 332 -7.10 -8.08 0.47
CA ASN A 332 -6.23 -8.16 1.64
C ASN A 332 -5.69 -9.60 1.75
N GLU A 333 -4.37 -9.75 1.79
CA GLU A 333 -3.69 -11.01 1.49
C GLU A 333 -2.96 -11.60 2.69
N ASN A 334 -3.29 -12.87 2.99
CA ASN A 334 -2.61 -13.69 3.99
C ASN A 334 -1.34 -14.35 3.43
N ARG A 335 -1.36 -14.74 2.14
CA ARG A 335 -0.34 -15.50 1.41
C ARG A 335 0.02 -16.90 1.94
N ILE A 336 0.31 -17.06 3.24
CA ILE A 336 0.89 -18.30 3.78
C ILE A 336 -0.21 -19.30 4.14
N ILE A 337 -0.25 -20.43 3.43
CA ILE A 337 -1.17 -21.54 3.73
C ILE A 337 -0.56 -22.51 4.77
N GLU A 338 -0.78 -22.23 6.04
CA GLU A 338 -0.29 -23.03 7.17
C GLU A 338 -1.31 -23.04 8.32
N THR A 339 -1.37 -24.14 9.09
CA THR A 339 -2.37 -24.32 10.18
C THR A 339 -1.76 -24.49 11.57
N THR A 340 -0.50 -24.11 11.74
CA THR A 340 0.10 -23.99 13.07
C THR A 340 -0.60 -22.88 13.85
N LYS A 341 -0.52 -22.95 15.19
CA LYS A 341 -1.29 -22.06 16.08
C LYS A 341 -1.07 -20.57 15.73
N HIS A 342 0.18 -20.14 15.65
CA HIS A 342 0.51 -18.74 15.37
C HIS A 342 0.05 -18.27 13.98
N ARG A 343 0.11 -19.13 12.95
CA ARG A 343 -0.41 -18.78 11.60
C ARG A 343 -1.92 -18.67 11.54
N MET A 344 -2.63 -19.49 12.32
CA MET A 344 -4.09 -19.34 12.45
C MET A 344 -4.45 -18.07 13.24
N GLU A 345 -3.65 -17.70 14.23
CA GLU A 345 -3.78 -16.42 14.97
C GLU A 345 -3.49 -15.23 14.05
N ASP A 346 -2.47 -15.31 13.18
CA ASP A 346 -2.19 -14.29 12.16
C ASP A 346 -3.37 -14.11 11.19
N LEU A 347 -3.96 -15.21 10.71
CA LEU A 347 -5.14 -15.17 9.85
C LEU A 347 -6.36 -14.58 10.56
N GLU A 348 -6.56 -14.90 11.84
CA GLU A 348 -7.62 -14.31 12.65
C GLU A 348 -7.43 -12.80 12.80
N GLU A 349 -6.21 -12.37 13.09
CA GLU A 349 -5.86 -10.96 13.22
C GLU A 349 -6.11 -10.20 11.92
N LEU A 350 -5.66 -10.74 10.77
CA LEU A 350 -5.91 -10.14 9.45
C LEU A 350 -7.40 -9.92 9.23
N ILE A 351 -8.23 -10.93 9.45
CA ILE A 351 -9.67 -10.84 9.15
C ILE A 351 -10.38 -9.94 10.17
N LYS A 352 -10.18 -10.16 11.48
CA LYS A 352 -10.93 -9.43 12.50
C LYS A 352 -10.59 -7.93 12.53
N SER A 353 -9.33 -7.58 12.35
CA SER A 353 -8.91 -6.17 12.27
C SER A 353 -9.48 -5.47 11.03
N SER A 354 -9.66 -6.22 9.93
CA SER A 354 -9.98 -5.64 8.63
C SER A 354 -11.46 -5.76 8.21
N ARG A 355 -12.27 -6.61 8.88
CA ARG A 355 -13.63 -6.98 8.42
C ARG A 355 -14.68 -5.86 8.47
N ASN A 356 -14.40 -4.70 9.06
CA ASN A 356 -15.29 -3.54 9.00
C ASN A 356 -14.95 -2.56 7.85
N HIS A 357 -13.76 -2.66 7.25
CA HIS A 357 -13.36 -1.78 6.15
C HIS A 357 -14.19 -2.07 4.88
N PRO A 358 -15.01 -1.12 4.38
CA PRO A 358 -15.81 -1.33 3.18
C PRO A 358 -14.99 -1.58 1.92
N SER A 359 -13.76 -1.05 1.86
CA SER A 359 -12.82 -1.25 0.74
C SER A 359 -12.45 -2.71 0.53
N VAL A 360 -12.27 -3.49 1.60
CA VAL A 360 -11.89 -4.89 1.49
C VAL A 360 -13.07 -5.66 0.90
N PHE A 361 -12.88 -6.23 -0.28
CA PHE A 361 -13.91 -7.02 -0.98
C PHE A 361 -13.56 -8.50 -1.09
N ALA A 362 -12.27 -8.85 -0.92
CA ALA A 362 -11.79 -10.21 -0.97
C ALA A 362 -10.62 -10.48 -0.01
N TRP A 363 -10.58 -11.70 0.50
CA TRP A 363 -9.47 -12.29 1.25
C TRP A 363 -8.67 -13.20 0.32
N SER A 364 -7.39 -12.88 0.11
CA SER A 364 -6.47 -13.77 -0.60
C SER A 364 -5.79 -14.71 0.38
N MET A 365 -6.02 -16.01 0.23
CA MET A 365 -5.51 -17.04 1.14
C MET A 365 -4.08 -17.47 0.81
N SER A 366 -3.68 -17.37 -0.47
CA SER A 366 -2.38 -17.81 -0.97
C SER A 366 -1.83 -16.91 -2.07
N ASN A 367 -0.50 -16.83 -2.15
CA ASN A 367 0.20 -16.36 -3.34
C ASN A 367 1.38 -17.28 -3.66
N GLU A 368 1.34 -17.95 -4.81
CA GLU A 368 2.45 -18.72 -5.40
C GLU A 368 3.22 -19.64 -4.43
N GLU A 369 2.53 -20.20 -3.44
CA GLU A 369 3.16 -21.06 -2.46
C GLU A 369 3.63 -22.37 -3.11
N ILE A 370 4.83 -22.84 -2.77
CA ILE A 370 5.52 -23.96 -3.46
C ILE A 370 4.67 -25.24 -3.53
N PHE A 371 3.81 -25.47 -2.53
CA PHE A 371 2.94 -26.62 -2.44
C PHE A 371 1.48 -26.31 -2.81
N ALA A 372 1.18 -25.11 -3.32
CA ALA A 372 -0.12 -24.80 -3.91
C ALA A 372 -0.46 -25.81 -5.02
N GLY A 373 -1.74 -26.17 -5.13
CA GLY A 373 -2.18 -27.21 -6.05
C GLY A 373 -1.82 -28.65 -5.67
N SER A 374 -1.29 -28.90 -4.47
CA SER A 374 -1.04 -30.25 -3.97
C SER A 374 -2.18 -30.77 -3.07
N TYR A 375 -2.24 -32.09 -2.88
CA TYR A 375 -3.15 -32.68 -1.87
C TYR A 375 -2.83 -32.23 -0.44
N GLN A 376 -1.58 -31.83 -0.16
CA GLN A 376 -1.17 -31.22 1.10
C GLN A 376 -1.88 -29.87 1.29
N ALA A 377 -1.84 -28.99 0.27
CA ALA A 377 -2.55 -27.71 0.29
C ALA A 377 -4.05 -27.90 0.49
N LEU A 378 -4.67 -28.89 -0.18
CA LEU A 378 -6.09 -29.19 0.02
C LEU A 378 -6.43 -29.50 1.48
N ARG A 379 -5.62 -30.30 2.19
CA ARG A 379 -5.84 -30.61 3.62
C ARG A 379 -5.66 -29.38 4.53
N ILE A 380 -4.77 -28.49 4.15
CA ILE A 380 -4.55 -27.23 4.88
C ILE A 380 -5.77 -26.32 4.70
N LEU A 381 -6.22 -26.14 3.45
CA LEU A 381 -7.36 -25.29 3.10
C LEU A 381 -8.69 -25.81 3.65
N ASP A 382 -8.87 -27.13 3.76
CA ASP A 382 -10.04 -27.77 4.40
C ASP A 382 -10.25 -27.32 5.85
N LYS A 383 -9.18 -26.88 6.52
CA LYS A 383 -9.24 -26.27 7.87
C LYS A 383 -9.25 -24.74 7.82
N MET A 384 -8.39 -24.13 7.00
CA MET A 384 -8.23 -22.67 6.98
C MET A 384 -9.47 -21.93 6.46
N LEU A 385 -10.10 -22.42 5.39
CA LEU A 385 -11.24 -21.73 4.77
C LEU A 385 -12.48 -21.71 5.67
N PRO A 386 -12.91 -22.82 6.30
CA PRO A 386 -14.02 -22.76 7.26
C PRO A 386 -13.71 -21.87 8.47
N PHE A 387 -12.46 -21.87 8.94
CA PHE A 387 -12.04 -20.97 10.01
C PHE A 387 -12.19 -19.50 9.59
N ALA A 388 -11.68 -19.13 8.43
CA ALA A 388 -11.77 -17.77 7.91
C ALA A 388 -13.23 -17.34 7.64
N LYS A 389 -14.04 -18.22 7.04
CA LYS A 389 -15.48 -17.97 6.80
C LYS A 389 -16.28 -17.81 8.09
N ASN A 390 -15.86 -18.42 9.19
CA ASN A 390 -16.49 -18.22 10.50
C ASN A 390 -16.15 -16.85 11.11
N LEU A 391 -15.07 -16.20 10.67
CA LEU A 391 -14.70 -14.85 11.11
C LEU A 391 -15.33 -13.76 10.23
N ASP A 392 -15.46 -14.04 8.93
CA ASP A 392 -16.14 -13.19 7.95
C ASP A 392 -16.63 -14.00 6.74
N ASP A 393 -17.95 -14.07 6.56
CA ASP A 393 -18.63 -14.68 5.41
C ASP A 393 -19.21 -13.62 4.44
N SER A 394 -18.90 -12.34 4.64
CA SER A 394 -19.44 -11.22 3.87
C SER A 394 -18.57 -10.79 2.68
N ARG A 395 -17.40 -11.41 2.51
CA ARG A 395 -16.40 -11.12 1.47
C ARG A 395 -16.05 -12.38 0.69
N LEU A 396 -15.45 -12.17 -0.48
CA LEU A 396 -15.00 -13.25 -1.36
C LEU A 396 -13.69 -13.87 -0.83
N PHE A 397 -13.53 -15.17 -1.00
CA PHE A 397 -12.27 -15.87 -0.79
C PHE A 397 -11.64 -16.23 -2.13
N LEU A 398 -10.34 -15.99 -2.28
CA LEU A 398 -9.58 -16.33 -3.49
C LEU A 398 -8.15 -16.80 -3.17
N SER A 399 -7.48 -17.32 -4.20
CA SER A 399 -6.04 -17.60 -4.24
C SER A 399 -5.39 -16.81 -5.37
N ALA A 400 -4.10 -16.50 -5.28
CA ALA A 400 -3.31 -15.93 -6.38
C ALA A 400 -2.28 -16.95 -6.87
N GLU A 401 -2.57 -17.63 -7.99
CA GLU A 401 -1.79 -18.79 -8.45
C GLU A 401 -1.21 -18.57 -9.86
N ALA A 402 0.09 -18.78 -10.05
CA ALA A 402 0.73 -18.63 -11.37
C ALA A 402 0.63 -19.85 -12.28
N PHE A 403 0.71 -21.06 -11.71
CA PHE A 403 0.93 -22.30 -12.49
C PHE A 403 -0.09 -23.42 -12.21
N LEU A 404 -1.12 -23.14 -11.41
CA LEU A 404 -2.12 -24.15 -11.07
C LEU A 404 -3.01 -24.45 -12.28
N SER A 405 -3.14 -25.71 -12.70
CA SER A 405 -3.89 -26.09 -13.92
C SER A 405 -4.77 -27.34 -13.80
N GLY A 406 -5.62 -27.58 -14.81
CA GLY A 406 -6.43 -28.78 -14.96
C GLY A 406 -7.46 -28.99 -13.85
N GLU A 407 -7.68 -30.25 -13.45
CA GLU A 407 -8.65 -30.62 -12.41
C GLU A 407 -8.39 -29.91 -11.07
N MET A 408 -7.13 -29.65 -10.72
CA MET A 408 -6.81 -28.96 -9.48
C MET A 408 -7.20 -27.48 -9.53
N ALA A 409 -6.99 -26.81 -10.66
CA ALA A 409 -7.47 -25.44 -10.85
C ALA A 409 -9.01 -25.37 -10.81
N ALA A 410 -9.70 -26.33 -11.43
CA ALA A 410 -11.16 -26.45 -11.36
C ALA A 410 -11.63 -26.64 -9.91
N LYS A 411 -10.97 -27.51 -9.13
CA LYS A 411 -11.27 -27.69 -7.70
C LYS A 411 -11.09 -26.40 -6.91
N TYR A 412 -10.03 -25.63 -7.16
CA TYR A 412 -9.82 -24.34 -6.50
C TYR A 412 -10.95 -23.36 -6.82
N GLY A 413 -11.30 -23.18 -8.10
CA GLY A 413 -12.30 -22.19 -8.52
C GLY A 413 -13.76 -22.57 -8.40
N LEU A 414 -14.08 -23.85 -8.16
CA LEU A 414 -15.47 -24.34 -8.07
C LEU A 414 -15.84 -24.89 -6.69
N GLU A 415 -14.87 -25.41 -5.94
CA GLU A 415 -15.13 -26.07 -4.65
C GLU A 415 -14.56 -25.31 -3.45
N LEU A 416 -13.42 -24.64 -3.58
CA LEU A 416 -12.71 -24.03 -2.45
C LEU A 416 -12.97 -22.53 -2.33
N TYR A 417 -12.71 -21.80 -3.43
CA TYR A 417 -12.73 -20.35 -3.49
C TYR A 417 -13.96 -19.83 -4.22
N ASP A 418 -14.37 -18.60 -3.90
CA ASP A 418 -15.45 -17.92 -4.60
C ASP A 418 -15.02 -17.45 -5.99
N VAL A 419 -13.72 -17.18 -6.15
CA VAL A 419 -13.09 -16.74 -7.40
C VAL A 419 -11.73 -17.41 -7.55
N PHE A 420 -11.45 -17.96 -8.73
CA PHE A 420 -10.11 -18.45 -9.06
C PHE A 420 -9.22 -17.28 -9.50
N GLY A 421 -8.34 -16.85 -8.60
CA GLY A 421 -7.34 -15.83 -8.92
C GLY A 421 -6.11 -16.45 -9.60
N MET A 422 -5.69 -15.81 -10.69
CA MET A 422 -4.60 -16.26 -11.55
C MET A 422 -3.58 -15.15 -11.70
N ASN A 423 -2.31 -15.46 -11.43
CA ASN A 423 -1.21 -14.58 -11.79
C ASN A 423 -0.88 -14.77 -13.27
N TYR A 424 -0.58 -13.68 -13.95
CA TYR A 424 -0.17 -13.63 -15.35
C TYR A 424 -1.16 -14.29 -16.31
N ALA A 425 -2.46 -13.97 -16.16
CA ALA A 425 -3.53 -14.53 -16.98
C ALA A 425 -3.29 -14.35 -18.49
N GLU A 426 -2.65 -13.26 -18.89
CA GLU A 426 -2.31 -12.92 -20.27
C GLU A 426 -1.14 -13.73 -20.86
N SER A 427 -0.46 -14.52 -20.03
CA SER A 427 0.60 -15.43 -20.50
C SER A 427 -0.01 -16.51 -21.40
N ALA A 428 0.76 -16.98 -22.39
CA ALA A 428 0.25 -17.98 -23.33
C ALA A 428 -0.15 -19.29 -22.63
N LEU A 429 0.49 -19.62 -21.49
CA LEU A 429 0.13 -20.77 -20.68
C LEU A 429 -1.24 -20.58 -20.04
N ASN A 430 -1.45 -19.46 -19.36
CA ASN A 430 -2.65 -19.21 -18.57
C ASN A 430 -3.85 -18.84 -19.43
N ASP A 431 -3.66 -18.17 -20.57
CA ASP A 431 -4.74 -17.94 -21.56
C ASP A 431 -5.30 -19.27 -22.10
N ASN A 432 -4.42 -20.19 -22.51
CA ASN A 432 -4.84 -21.53 -22.95
C ASN A 432 -5.58 -22.29 -21.85
N GLN A 433 -5.14 -22.13 -20.61
CA GLN A 433 -5.80 -22.73 -19.47
C GLN A 433 -7.18 -22.12 -19.22
N ILE A 434 -7.31 -20.79 -19.25
CA ILE A 434 -8.59 -20.09 -19.08
C ILE A 434 -9.58 -20.56 -20.15
N LYS A 435 -9.14 -20.67 -21.41
CA LYS A 435 -9.96 -21.20 -22.51
C LYS A 435 -10.42 -22.63 -22.23
N LYS A 436 -9.50 -23.51 -21.83
CA LYS A 436 -9.82 -24.90 -21.49
C LYS A 436 -10.79 -25.00 -20.33
N LEU A 437 -10.48 -24.36 -19.20
CA LEU A 437 -11.31 -24.40 -17.99
C LEU A 437 -12.68 -23.77 -18.24
N SER A 438 -12.76 -22.68 -19.00
CA SER A 438 -14.05 -22.08 -19.40
C SER A 438 -14.90 -23.05 -20.22
N SER A 439 -14.28 -23.88 -21.06
CA SER A 439 -15.01 -24.84 -21.90
C SER A 439 -15.47 -26.07 -21.12
N GLU A 440 -14.66 -26.56 -20.18
CA GLU A 440 -14.95 -27.74 -19.37
C GLU A 440 -15.86 -27.40 -18.18
N TYR A 441 -15.74 -26.18 -17.65
CA TYR A 441 -16.44 -25.69 -16.45
C TYR A 441 -17.02 -24.28 -16.69
N PRO A 442 -18.16 -24.16 -17.39
CA PRO A 442 -18.73 -22.85 -17.75
C PRO A 442 -19.02 -21.92 -16.56
N GLY A 443 -19.30 -22.47 -15.38
CA GLY A 443 -19.58 -21.70 -14.15
C GLY A 443 -18.36 -21.16 -13.41
N MET A 444 -17.16 -21.38 -13.93
CA MET A 444 -15.91 -20.97 -13.26
C MET A 444 -15.72 -19.45 -13.35
N LYS A 445 -15.37 -18.84 -12.22
CA LYS A 445 -15.15 -17.40 -12.08
C LYS A 445 -13.65 -17.12 -11.99
N PHE A 446 -13.15 -16.19 -12.79
CA PHE A 446 -11.73 -15.88 -12.88
C PHE A 446 -11.46 -14.45 -12.40
N LEU A 447 -10.27 -14.24 -11.85
CA LEU A 447 -9.69 -12.92 -11.62
C LEU A 447 -8.20 -12.92 -11.98
N SER A 448 -7.71 -11.94 -12.73
CA SER A 448 -6.26 -11.78 -12.92
C SER A 448 -5.68 -11.03 -11.71
N THR A 449 -5.06 -11.76 -10.77
CA THR A 449 -4.57 -11.25 -9.48
C THR A 449 -3.15 -10.66 -9.54
N GLU A 450 -2.47 -10.86 -10.65
CA GLU A 450 -1.17 -10.27 -10.96
C GLU A 450 -0.98 -10.26 -12.49
N SER A 451 -0.42 -9.19 -13.05
CA SER A 451 -0.28 -9.00 -14.50
C SER A 451 0.91 -8.09 -14.83
N ALA A 452 1.27 -8.03 -16.11
CA ALA A 452 2.39 -7.27 -16.66
C ALA A 452 3.76 -7.72 -16.15
N SER A 453 4.22 -7.23 -14.99
CA SER A 453 5.62 -7.39 -14.56
C SER A 453 6.57 -6.77 -15.60
N TRP A 454 6.28 -5.53 -15.99
CA TRP A 454 6.98 -4.81 -17.06
C TRP A 454 8.14 -3.97 -16.50
N TYR A 455 9.32 -4.01 -17.12
CA TYR A 455 10.51 -3.31 -16.60
C TYR A 455 10.77 -1.99 -17.35
N THR A 456 10.67 -0.87 -16.65
CA THR A 456 11.10 0.44 -17.16
C THR A 456 11.71 1.30 -16.06
N THR A 457 12.58 2.23 -16.45
CA THR A 457 13.18 3.22 -15.54
C THR A 457 12.76 4.63 -15.95
N ARG A 458 12.38 5.47 -14.99
CA ARG A 458 11.85 6.83 -15.26
C ARG A 458 12.84 7.69 -16.05
N GLY A 459 12.38 8.20 -17.21
CA GLY A 459 13.15 9.10 -18.06
C GLY A 459 14.30 8.42 -18.81
N ILE A 460 14.39 7.09 -18.81
CA ILE A 460 15.42 6.35 -19.51
C ILE A 460 14.84 5.69 -20.76
N TYR A 461 15.46 5.93 -21.91
CA TYR A 461 14.97 5.46 -23.21
C TYR A 461 15.93 4.48 -23.91
N GLU A 462 17.07 4.17 -23.29
CA GLU A 462 18.01 3.14 -23.73
C GLU A 462 18.46 2.30 -22.53
N ASP A 463 18.57 0.99 -22.70
CA ASP A 463 19.03 0.10 -21.63
C ASP A 463 20.46 0.46 -21.20
N ASN A 464 20.72 0.52 -19.89
CA ASN A 464 22.05 0.64 -19.33
C ASN A 464 22.23 -0.34 -18.17
N LYS A 465 22.88 -1.47 -18.46
CA LYS A 465 23.10 -2.54 -17.48
C LYS A 465 23.85 -2.07 -16.24
N GLU A 466 24.94 -1.33 -16.43
CA GLU A 466 25.84 -0.92 -15.34
C GLU A 466 25.20 0.06 -14.38
N ARG A 467 24.20 0.81 -14.86
CA ARG A 467 23.37 1.70 -14.03
C ARG A 467 22.09 1.06 -13.53
N GLY A 468 21.80 -0.19 -13.91
CA GLY A 468 20.55 -0.86 -13.57
C GLY A 468 19.32 -0.27 -14.27
N HIS A 469 19.48 0.37 -15.44
CA HIS A 469 18.40 1.07 -16.12
C HIS A 469 17.79 0.26 -17.27
N CYS A 470 16.46 0.27 -17.33
CA CYS A 470 15.63 -0.38 -18.33
C CYS A 470 14.94 0.66 -19.22
N SER A 471 15.02 0.50 -20.55
CA SER A 471 14.41 1.43 -21.50
C SER A 471 12.88 1.50 -21.37
N GLY A 472 12.32 2.71 -21.35
CA GLY A 472 10.88 2.99 -21.46
C GLY A 472 10.23 2.53 -22.77
N TYR A 473 11.02 2.21 -23.80
CA TYR A 473 10.49 1.55 -25.00
C TYR A 473 10.27 0.05 -24.83
N GLY A 474 10.86 -0.53 -23.78
CA GLY A 474 10.89 -1.95 -23.46
C GLY A 474 12.30 -2.49 -23.39
N THR A 475 12.67 -3.03 -22.24
CA THR A 475 14.01 -3.57 -22.01
C THR A 475 14.30 -4.84 -22.81
N ARG A 476 15.58 -5.06 -23.12
CA ARG A 476 16.06 -6.33 -23.69
C ARG A 476 16.31 -7.44 -22.67
N TYR A 477 16.26 -7.11 -21.38
CA TYR A 477 16.59 -8.06 -20.32
C TYR A 477 15.36 -8.88 -19.92
N VAL A 478 15.53 -10.19 -19.80
CA VAL A 478 14.53 -11.09 -19.20
C VAL A 478 14.72 -11.14 -17.69
N MET A 479 13.73 -11.71 -17.00
CA MET A 479 13.85 -12.08 -15.59
C MET A 479 15.19 -12.79 -15.32
N MET A 480 15.89 -12.39 -14.26
CA MET A 480 17.23 -12.86 -13.87
C MET A 480 18.40 -12.48 -14.83
N GLY A 481 18.23 -11.46 -15.67
CA GLY A 481 19.36 -10.73 -16.27
C GLY A 481 19.95 -11.30 -17.56
N GLY A 482 19.27 -12.28 -18.19
CA GLY A 482 19.60 -12.73 -19.54
C GLY A 482 19.15 -11.71 -20.60
N GLU A 483 19.72 -11.79 -21.82
CA GLU A 483 19.24 -11.00 -22.96
C GLU A 483 18.23 -11.80 -23.77
N GLY A 484 16.99 -11.32 -23.85
CA GLY A 484 15.91 -11.93 -24.64
C GLY A 484 15.62 -11.23 -25.97
N GLY A 485 16.33 -10.14 -26.27
CA GLY A 485 16.06 -9.27 -27.43
C GLY A 485 15.07 -8.14 -27.11
N PRO A 486 14.75 -7.27 -28.08
CA PRO A 486 13.92 -6.07 -27.85
C PRO A 486 12.55 -6.40 -27.23
N ASN A 487 12.16 -5.66 -26.19
CA ASN A 487 10.92 -5.88 -25.44
C ASN A 487 10.80 -7.26 -24.79
N ALA A 488 11.92 -7.87 -24.40
CA ALA A 488 11.92 -9.11 -23.65
C ALA A 488 11.09 -8.95 -22.36
N GLY A 489 11.35 -7.87 -21.60
CA GLY A 489 10.55 -7.47 -20.44
C GLY A 489 10.34 -8.60 -19.42
N GLY A 490 9.47 -8.39 -18.42
CA GLY A 490 8.99 -9.50 -17.61
C GLY A 490 7.86 -10.21 -18.33
N THR A 491 6.75 -10.48 -17.64
CA THR A 491 5.78 -11.45 -18.13
C THR A 491 4.95 -10.95 -19.33
N ALA A 492 4.56 -9.67 -19.32
CA ALA A 492 3.77 -9.05 -20.36
C ALA A 492 3.97 -7.52 -20.41
N LYS A 493 3.63 -6.95 -21.56
CA LYS A 493 3.62 -5.51 -21.81
C LYS A 493 2.30 -4.89 -21.31
N PRO A 494 2.27 -3.61 -20.94
CA PRO A 494 1.05 -2.93 -20.51
C PRO A 494 -0.14 -3.10 -21.47
N TRP A 495 0.10 -2.95 -22.77
CA TRP A 495 -0.95 -3.12 -23.79
C TRP A 495 -1.38 -4.56 -23.99
N ARG A 496 -0.48 -5.54 -23.81
CA ARG A 496 -0.86 -6.96 -23.83
C ARG A 496 -1.81 -7.27 -22.67
N THR A 497 -1.53 -6.76 -21.48
CA THR A 497 -2.40 -6.93 -20.30
C THR A 497 -3.78 -6.30 -20.55
N TRP A 498 -3.81 -5.06 -21.08
CA TRP A 498 -5.06 -4.37 -21.38
C TRP A 498 -5.89 -5.10 -22.44
N ASN A 499 -5.28 -5.39 -23.59
CA ASN A 499 -5.97 -6.00 -24.73
C ASN A 499 -6.45 -7.42 -24.37
N PHE A 500 -5.67 -8.15 -23.55
CA PHE A 500 -6.10 -9.46 -23.04
C PHE A 500 -7.38 -9.36 -22.19
N TYR A 501 -7.48 -8.36 -21.31
CA TYR A 501 -8.69 -8.12 -20.53
C TYR A 501 -9.88 -7.75 -21.42
N GLU A 502 -9.70 -6.90 -22.41
CA GLU A 502 -10.77 -6.54 -23.36
C GLU A 502 -11.26 -7.76 -24.16
N GLU A 503 -10.36 -8.64 -24.58
CA GLU A 503 -10.69 -9.90 -25.27
C GLU A 503 -11.29 -10.95 -24.32
N ASN A 504 -10.98 -10.88 -23.02
CA ASN A 504 -11.39 -11.86 -22.01
C ASN A 504 -12.01 -11.19 -20.77
N PRO A 505 -13.12 -10.43 -20.92
CA PRO A 505 -13.69 -9.66 -19.82
C PRO A 505 -14.13 -10.52 -18.62
N LYS A 506 -14.29 -11.83 -18.81
CA LYS A 506 -14.55 -12.83 -17.76
C LYS A 506 -13.47 -12.92 -16.68
N THR A 507 -12.27 -12.37 -16.91
CA THR A 507 -11.24 -12.25 -15.87
C THR A 507 -11.53 -11.13 -14.88
N GLY A 508 -12.64 -10.40 -15.02
CA GLY A 508 -13.13 -9.41 -14.06
C GLY A 508 -12.29 -8.13 -13.94
N GLY A 509 -11.10 -8.12 -14.52
CA GLY A 509 -10.12 -7.05 -14.43
C GLY A 509 -8.70 -7.60 -14.38
N PHE A 510 -7.77 -6.80 -13.87
CA PHE A 510 -6.36 -7.15 -13.70
C PHE A 510 -5.73 -6.38 -12.53
N PHE A 511 -4.67 -6.94 -11.96
CA PHE A 511 -3.84 -6.27 -10.95
C PHE A 511 -2.40 -6.22 -11.46
N ILE A 512 -1.89 -5.04 -11.82
CA ILE A 512 -0.54 -4.95 -12.39
C ILE A 512 0.54 -5.13 -11.33
N TRP A 513 1.63 -5.82 -11.68
CA TRP A 513 2.90 -5.86 -10.96
C TRP A 513 3.85 -4.83 -11.59
N THR A 514 4.00 -3.61 -11.05
CA THR A 514 3.37 -3.04 -9.84
C THR A 514 2.87 -1.61 -10.08
N GLY A 515 2.14 -1.06 -9.11
CA GLY A 515 1.77 0.37 -9.11
C GLY A 515 2.97 1.27 -8.82
N PHE A 516 3.75 0.93 -7.80
CA PHE A 516 5.00 1.59 -7.41
C PHE A 516 6.15 0.60 -7.51
N ASP A 517 7.33 1.09 -7.90
CA ASP A 517 8.58 0.38 -7.58
C ASP A 517 8.71 0.28 -6.05
N TYR A 518 9.45 -0.73 -5.62
CA TYR A 518 9.66 -1.04 -4.21
C TYR A 518 11.11 -1.46 -3.99
N ARG A 519 11.58 -1.35 -2.75
CA ARG A 519 12.93 -1.77 -2.41
C ARG A 519 13.04 -3.30 -2.43
N GLY A 520 14.15 -3.80 -2.95
CA GLY A 520 14.32 -5.23 -3.16
C GLY A 520 13.67 -5.73 -4.45
N GLU A 521 13.68 -7.05 -4.58
CA GLU A 521 13.43 -7.81 -5.81
C GLU A 521 14.02 -7.19 -7.11
N PRO A 522 15.35 -6.96 -7.16
CA PRO A 522 16.12 -6.36 -8.26
C PRO A 522 16.20 -7.26 -9.51
N THR A 523 15.03 -7.59 -10.04
CA THR A 523 14.85 -8.09 -11.39
C THR A 523 14.69 -6.89 -12.33
N PRO A 524 15.27 -6.92 -13.54
CA PRO A 524 16.05 -8.01 -14.14
C PRO A 524 17.55 -7.94 -13.86
N LEU A 525 18.08 -6.84 -13.30
CA LEU A 525 19.52 -6.58 -13.22
C LEU A 525 20.03 -6.66 -11.78
N LYS A 526 19.95 -7.84 -11.18
CA LYS A 526 20.23 -8.09 -9.77
C LYS A 526 21.50 -7.39 -9.25
N ASP A 527 22.61 -7.49 -9.98
CA ASP A 527 23.91 -7.01 -9.50
C ASP A 527 24.03 -5.47 -9.50
N TYR A 528 23.10 -4.76 -10.16
CA TYR A 528 23.14 -3.32 -10.41
C TYR A 528 21.97 -2.56 -9.81
N GLN A 529 20.99 -3.25 -9.22
CA GLN A 529 19.76 -2.67 -8.73
C GLN A 529 19.58 -2.97 -7.24
N VAL A 530 18.99 -2.03 -6.51
CA VAL A 530 18.59 -2.19 -5.10
C VAL A 530 17.07 -2.04 -4.91
N CYS A 531 16.38 -1.53 -5.93
CA CYS A 531 14.93 -1.44 -6.04
C CYS A 531 14.46 -2.08 -7.34
N SER A 532 13.18 -2.42 -7.39
CA SER A 532 12.55 -3.01 -8.57
C SER A 532 12.38 -2.01 -9.73
N ASN A 533 12.02 -2.52 -10.91
CA ASN A 533 11.68 -1.73 -12.11
C ASN A 533 10.25 -1.99 -12.60
N PHE A 534 9.44 -2.69 -11.81
CA PHE A 534 8.10 -3.15 -12.17
C PHE A 534 7.05 -2.04 -12.17
N GLY A 535 7.26 -1.02 -11.33
CA GLY A 535 6.28 0.01 -11.07
C GLY A 535 6.01 0.86 -12.29
N ILE A 536 4.74 1.19 -12.54
CA ILE A 536 4.40 2.29 -13.47
C ILE A 536 4.76 3.67 -12.89
N MET A 537 5.04 3.73 -11.59
CA MET A 537 5.69 4.84 -10.90
C MET A 537 6.97 4.35 -10.24
N ASP A 538 7.96 5.23 -10.06
CA ASP A 538 9.14 4.91 -9.26
C ASP A 538 8.85 4.88 -7.75
N THR A 539 9.88 4.62 -6.92
CA THR A 539 9.74 4.54 -5.45
C THR A 539 9.34 5.87 -4.79
N CYS A 540 9.40 6.99 -5.52
CA CYS A 540 8.97 8.32 -5.08
C CYS A 540 7.51 8.64 -5.50
N GLY A 541 6.90 7.78 -6.33
CA GLY A 541 5.60 8.06 -6.94
C GLY A 541 5.66 9.00 -8.13
N PHE A 542 6.84 9.20 -8.74
CA PHE A 542 6.93 9.90 -10.00
C PHE A 542 6.54 8.94 -11.14
N PRO A 543 5.61 9.35 -12.03
CA PRO A 543 5.13 8.48 -13.10
C PRO A 543 6.23 8.19 -14.12
N LYS A 544 6.28 6.94 -14.57
CA LYS A 544 6.98 6.52 -15.80
C LYS A 544 6.02 6.67 -16.98
N ASP A 545 6.53 6.62 -18.21
CA ASP A 545 5.71 6.86 -19.40
C ASP A 545 4.52 5.88 -19.53
N ASP A 546 4.70 4.61 -19.15
CA ASP A 546 3.64 3.58 -19.22
C ASP A 546 2.45 3.84 -18.29
N CYS A 547 2.63 4.71 -17.28
CA CYS A 547 1.53 5.21 -16.46
C CYS A 547 0.44 5.88 -17.31
N PHE A 548 0.86 6.65 -18.32
CA PHE A 548 -0.05 7.40 -19.19
C PHE A 548 -0.74 6.52 -20.22
N TYR A 549 -0.17 5.35 -20.56
CA TYR A 549 -0.87 4.32 -21.32
C TYR A 549 -2.11 3.84 -20.55
N TYR A 550 -1.93 3.38 -19.30
CA TYR A 550 -3.05 2.95 -18.47
C TYR A 550 -4.05 4.09 -18.23
N GLN A 551 -3.58 5.30 -17.95
CA GLN A 551 -4.45 6.46 -17.74
C GLN A 551 -5.34 6.74 -18.95
N ALA A 552 -4.76 6.74 -20.17
CA ALA A 552 -5.52 6.95 -21.40
C ALA A 552 -6.59 5.85 -21.59
N ARG A 553 -6.27 4.60 -21.25
CA ARG A 553 -7.19 3.47 -21.39
C ARG A 553 -8.32 3.45 -20.35
N MET A 554 -8.06 3.88 -19.12
CA MET A 554 -9.04 3.83 -18.02
C MET A 554 -9.92 5.06 -17.91
N LYS A 555 -9.46 6.23 -18.38
CA LYS A 555 -10.18 7.49 -18.22
C LYS A 555 -10.95 7.91 -19.46
N GLU A 556 -12.13 8.49 -19.24
CA GLU A 556 -12.91 9.16 -20.27
C GLU A 556 -12.40 10.57 -20.59
N THR A 557 -11.78 11.26 -19.62
CA THR A 557 -11.18 12.58 -19.82
C THR A 557 -10.08 12.53 -20.88
N PRO A 558 -9.96 13.51 -21.79
CA PRO A 558 -8.89 13.54 -22.79
C PRO A 558 -7.49 13.46 -22.14
N ILE A 559 -6.72 12.45 -22.55
CA ILE A 559 -5.32 12.22 -22.17
C ILE A 559 -4.49 12.32 -23.44
N LEU A 560 -3.35 13.00 -23.35
CA LEU A 560 -2.32 13.03 -24.38
C LEU A 560 -0.98 13.19 -23.68
N HIS A 561 -0.06 12.26 -23.92
CA HIS A 561 1.27 12.27 -23.32
C HIS A 561 2.32 11.96 -24.38
N ILE A 562 3.35 12.81 -24.49
CA ILE A 562 4.50 12.64 -25.36
C ILE A 562 5.61 11.92 -24.59
N MET A 563 6.05 10.79 -25.13
CA MET A 563 7.35 10.18 -24.80
C MET A 563 8.23 10.14 -26.05
N PRO A 564 9.55 10.35 -25.95
CA PRO A 564 10.36 10.64 -24.77
C PRO A 564 10.49 12.16 -24.50
N HIS A 565 11.37 12.55 -23.56
CA HIS A 565 11.82 13.94 -23.42
C HIS A 565 12.44 14.50 -24.72
N TRP A 566 12.49 15.83 -24.88
CA TRP A 566 13.03 16.48 -26.09
C TRP A 566 14.42 17.12 -25.90
N THR A 567 15.27 16.55 -25.04
CA THR A 567 16.66 16.99 -24.83
C THR A 567 17.63 15.89 -25.22
N TRP A 568 18.39 16.08 -26.30
CA TRP A 568 19.33 15.09 -26.83
C TRP A 568 20.68 15.72 -27.21
N ASP A 569 21.75 14.94 -27.11
CA ASP A 569 23.13 15.41 -27.35
C ASP A 569 23.43 15.71 -28.83
N LYS A 570 22.77 14.98 -29.74
CA LYS A 570 23.09 15.01 -31.17
C LYS A 570 21.88 15.41 -32.00
N GLU A 571 21.91 16.65 -32.49
CA GLU A 571 20.99 17.15 -33.51
C GLU A 571 21.08 16.30 -34.79
N GLY A 572 19.93 16.10 -35.45
CA GLY A 572 19.81 15.30 -36.67
C GLY A 572 19.57 13.80 -36.45
N ASP A 573 19.66 13.30 -35.21
CA ASP A 573 19.30 11.92 -34.91
C ASP A 573 17.78 11.71 -34.99
N ILE A 574 17.34 10.62 -35.61
CA ILE A 574 15.93 10.23 -35.61
C ILE A 574 15.55 9.71 -34.22
N LYS A 575 14.52 10.32 -33.63
CA LYS A 575 13.91 9.90 -32.37
C LYS A 575 12.52 9.37 -32.65
N VAL A 576 12.23 8.20 -32.08
CA VAL A 576 10.88 7.65 -32.07
C VAL A 576 10.09 8.45 -31.04
N ILE A 577 8.95 9.00 -31.43
CA ILE A 577 7.99 9.65 -30.52
C ILE A 577 6.78 8.74 -30.42
N ARG A 578 6.37 8.40 -29.20
CA ARG A 578 5.08 7.75 -28.95
C ARG A 578 4.15 8.73 -28.23
N LEU A 579 2.91 8.77 -28.66
CA LEU A 579 1.84 9.52 -28.02
C LEU A 579 0.87 8.53 -27.37
N TYR A 580 0.84 8.47 -26.05
CA TYR A 580 -0.22 7.76 -25.32
C TYR A 580 -1.43 8.67 -25.21
N THR A 581 -2.57 8.22 -25.73
CA THR A 581 -3.78 9.06 -25.81
C THR A 581 -5.04 8.22 -25.93
N ASN A 582 -6.16 8.85 -25.53
CA ASN A 582 -7.53 8.39 -25.80
C ASN A 582 -8.29 9.40 -26.66
N CYS A 583 -7.56 10.22 -27.42
CA CYS A 583 -8.10 11.03 -28.50
C CYS A 583 -8.24 10.15 -29.76
N ASP A 584 -9.16 10.51 -30.65
CA ASP A 584 -9.37 9.79 -31.92
C ASP A 584 -8.14 9.92 -32.83
N GLU A 585 -7.52 11.11 -32.81
CA GLU A 585 -6.36 11.45 -33.63
C GLU A 585 -5.45 12.42 -32.86
N ALA A 586 -4.17 12.46 -33.21
CA ALA A 586 -3.23 13.47 -32.74
C ALA A 586 -2.37 14.02 -33.86
N GLU A 587 -2.01 15.29 -33.76
CA GLU A 587 -1.09 15.98 -34.66
C GLU A 587 0.15 16.43 -33.88
N LEU A 588 1.32 16.14 -34.44
CA LEU A 588 2.60 16.49 -33.83
C LEU A 588 3.20 17.69 -34.56
N PHE A 589 3.74 18.64 -33.82
CA PHE A 589 4.41 19.83 -34.34
C PHE A 589 5.81 19.92 -33.76
N LEU A 590 6.79 20.17 -34.62
CA LEU A 590 8.15 20.51 -34.22
C LEU A 590 8.42 21.97 -34.59
N ASN A 591 8.69 22.81 -33.60
CA ASN A 591 8.97 24.25 -33.77
C ASN A 591 7.88 24.96 -34.62
N GLY A 592 6.61 24.64 -34.35
CA GLY A 592 5.44 25.19 -35.05
C GLY A 592 5.14 24.59 -36.42
N LYS A 593 5.99 23.70 -36.96
CA LYS A 593 5.75 22.99 -38.22
C LYS A 593 5.06 21.65 -37.94
N SER A 594 3.90 21.43 -38.55
CA SER A 594 3.21 20.14 -38.48
C SER A 594 4.06 19.02 -39.11
N LEU A 595 4.16 17.91 -38.38
CA LEU A 595 4.73 16.64 -38.80
C LEU A 595 3.64 15.65 -39.24
N GLY A 596 2.39 16.11 -39.29
CA GLY A 596 1.23 15.34 -39.72
C GLY A 596 0.30 14.97 -38.57
N ARG A 597 -0.97 14.79 -38.93
CA ARG A 597 -2.04 14.27 -38.08
C ARG A 597 -2.21 12.78 -38.36
N LYS A 598 -2.28 11.97 -37.31
CA LYS A 598 -2.44 10.52 -37.39
C LYS A 598 -3.58 10.05 -36.49
N PRO A 599 -4.39 9.08 -36.93
CA PRO A 599 -5.36 8.42 -36.08
C PRO A 599 -4.70 7.51 -35.05
N LEU A 600 -5.39 7.27 -33.93
CA LEU A 600 -5.05 6.19 -33.00
C LEU A 600 -5.60 4.87 -33.57
N GLU A 601 -4.76 4.16 -34.34
CA GLU A 601 -5.11 2.85 -34.93
C GLU A 601 -4.72 1.66 -34.04
N GLU A 602 -3.70 1.83 -33.18
CA GLU A 602 -3.15 0.78 -32.32
C GLU A 602 -3.07 1.24 -30.84
N ASP A 603 -2.03 0.80 -30.12
CA ASP A 603 -1.82 1.08 -28.70
C ASP A 603 -1.34 2.52 -28.42
N TRP A 604 -0.72 3.16 -29.41
CA TRP A 604 -0.25 4.55 -29.37
C TRP A 604 -0.13 5.13 -30.78
N ILE A 605 0.07 6.45 -30.87
CA ILE A 605 0.42 7.10 -32.15
C ILE A 605 1.94 7.31 -32.20
N GLN A 606 2.59 6.86 -33.27
CA GLN A 606 4.06 6.97 -33.42
C GLN A 606 4.48 7.96 -34.52
N PHE A 607 5.57 8.69 -34.27
CA PHE A 607 6.30 9.48 -35.26
C PHE A 607 7.80 9.18 -35.19
N ASP A 608 8.46 9.17 -36.34
CA ASP A 608 9.93 9.20 -36.40
C ASP A 608 10.35 10.63 -36.74
N VAL A 609 11.01 11.29 -35.79
CA VAL A 609 11.28 12.73 -35.85
C VAL A 609 12.77 12.99 -35.79
N GLU A 610 13.30 13.68 -36.79
CA GLU A 610 14.66 14.21 -36.74
C GLU A 610 14.75 15.24 -35.61
N TYR A 611 15.64 14.99 -34.65
CA TYR A 611 15.79 15.86 -33.49
C TYR A 611 16.39 17.20 -33.92
N HIS A 612 15.59 18.25 -33.73
CA HIS A 612 16.04 19.64 -33.71
C HIS A 612 15.64 20.25 -32.36
N PRO A 613 16.57 20.94 -31.67
CA PRO A 613 16.25 21.63 -30.42
C PRO A 613 15.04 22.56 -30.55
N GLY A 614 14.24 22.65 -29.49
CA GLY A 614 13.11 23.56 -29.39
C GLY A 614 11.89 22.89 -28.77
N GLU A 615 10.73 23.06 -29.40
CA GLU A 615 9.44 22.62 -28.87
C GLU A 615 8.81 21.52 -29.73
N LEU A 616 8.42 20.43 -29.07
CA LEU A 616 7.60 19.37 -29.60
C LEU A 616 6.20 19.46 -28.97
N LEU A 617 5.20 19.83 -29.76
CA LEU A 617 3.81 20.00 -29.33
C LEU A 617 2.95 18.90 -29.96
N ALA A 618 2.19 18.18 -29.13
CA ALA A 618 1.14 17.28 -29.59
C ALA A 618 -0.22 17.92 -29.34
N VAL A 619 -1.12 17.82 -30.33
CA VAL A 619 -2.51 18.28 -30.24
C VAL A 619 -3.43 17.10 -30.47
N GLY A 620 -4.28 16.79 -29.49
CA GLY A 620 -5.22 15.67 -29.52
C GLY A 620 -6.62 16.12 -29.92
N TYR A 621 -7.27 15.33 -30.77
CA TYR A 621 -8.57 15.63 -31.35
C TYR A 621 -9.61 14.55 -31.02
N ARG A 622 -10.86 14.96 -30.76
CA ARG A 622 -12.04 14.08 -30.71
C ARG A 622 -13.15 14.66 -31.56
N GLY A 623 -13.70 13.86 -32.47
CA GLY A 623 -14.72 14.32 -33.42
C GLY A 623 -14.27 15.52 -34.27
N GLY A 624 -12.97 15.69 -34.49
CA GLY A 624 -12.39 16.82 -35.22
C GLY A 624 -11.99 18.03 -34.36
N GLU A 625 -12.46 18.13 -33.11
CA GLU A 625 -12.20 19.26 -32.20
C GLU A 625 -10.97 19.04 -31.33
N ILE A 626 -10.23 20.10 -31.01
CA ILE A 626 -9.06 20.01 -30.12
C ILE A 626 -9.52 19.84 -28.68
N VAL A 627 -9.10 18.74 -28.04
CA VAL A 627 -9.49 18.40 -26.67
C VAL A 627 -8.32 18.22 -25.71
N ALA A 628 -7.10 18.03 -26.23
CA ALA A 628 -5.90 17.86 -25.42
C ALA A 628 -4.67 18.49 -26.09
N ARG A 629 -3.70 18.89 -25.28
CA ARG A 629 -2.36 19.30 -25.74
C ARG A 629 -1.32 18.79 -24.75
N ASP A 630 -0.16 18.41 -25.26
CA ASP A 630 1.00 18.11 -24.46
C ASP A 630 2.26 18.68 -25.13
N ILE A 631 3.27 19.04 -24.33
CA ILE A 631 4.46 19.75 -24.83
C ILE A 631 5.72 19.20 -24.16
N GLN A 632 6.70 18.84 -25.00
CA GLN A 632 8.08 18.60 -24.60
C GLN A 632 8.97 19.70 -25.15
N ARG A 633 9.94 20.17 -24.36
CA ARG A 633 10.92 21.19 -24.77
C ARG A 633 12.33 20.72 -24.53
N THR A 634 13.25 21.12 -25.39
CA THR A 634 14.68 20.97 -25.16
C THR A 634 15.08 21.83 -23.97
N ALA A 635 15.54 21.19 -22.91
CA ALA A 635 16.04 21.87 -21.72
C ALA A 635 17.44 22.44 -21.98
N GLY A 636 17.68 23.63 -21.46
CA GLY A 636 18.99 24.23 -21.36
C GLY A 636 19.85 23.60 -20.26
N LYS A 637 20.90 24.32 -19.86
CA LYS A 637 21.72 23.90 -18.71
C LYS A 637 20.92 24.06 -17.41
N PRO A 638 21.15 23.20 -16.41
CA PRO A 638 20.66 23.42 -15.05
C PRO A 638 21.05 24.82 -14.53
N VAL A 639 20.08 25.59 -14.02
CA VAL A 639 20.36 26.90 -13.39
C VAL A 639 19.68 27.09 -12.04
N ALA A 640 18.59 26.36 -11.75
CA ALA A 640 17.81 26.59 -10.53
C ALA A 640 17.18 25.30 -9.98
N ILE A 641 16.82 25.37 -8.70
CA ILE A 641 16.00 24.37 -8.01
C ILE A 641 14.57 24.91 -7.91
N HIS A 642 13.58 24.06 -8.13
CA HIS A 642 12.18 24.36 -7.86
C HIS A 642 11.59 23.31 -6.90
N MET A 643 10.75 23.72 -5.95
CA MET A 643 10.09 22.83 -5.00
C MET A 643 8.58 23.00 -5.02
N THR A 644 7.84 21.89 -4.98
CA THR A 644 6.37 21.85 -4.87
C THR A 644 5.98 20.74 -3.90
N ALA A 645 5.17 21.06 -2.89
CA ALA A 645 4.63 20.06 -1.97
C ALA A 645 3.27 19.53 -2.44
N ASP A 646 2.97 18.27 -2.12
CA ASP A 646 1.62 17.71 -2.24
C ASP A 646 0.61 18.49 -1.39
N ARG A 647 1.03 18.90 -0.19
CA ARG A 647 0.26 19.71 0.76
C ARG A 647 1.14 20.80 1.38
N ASN A 648 0.69 22.05 1.28
CA ASN A 648 1.35 23.20 1.92
C ASN A 648 0.94 23.40 3.38
N VAL A 649 -0.10 22.71 3.84
CA VAL A 649 -0.59 22.73 5.22
C VAL A 649 -0.70 21.28 5.69
N ILE A 650 -0.05 20.98 6.80
CA ILE A 650 -0.04 19.67 7.47
C ILE A 650 -0.37 19.84 8.94
N HIS A 651 -0.73 18.76 9.64
CA HIS A 651 -0.95 18.79 11.08
C HIS A 651 0.37 18.97 11.85
N GLY A 652 0.37 19.83 12.88
CA GLY A 652 1.48 20.03 13.81
C GLY A 652 1.50 19.02 14.96
N ASP A 653 1.25 17.74 14.64
CA ASP A 653 1.05 16.65 15.59
C ASP A 653 2.27 15.74 15.75
N GLY A 654 3.38 16.04 15.07
CA GLY A 654 4.58 15.20 15.07
C GLY A 654 4.47 13.95 14.20
N MET A 655 3.37 13.74 13.47
CA MET A 655 3.09 12.53 12.69
C MET A 655 2.88 12.85 11.20
N ASP A 656 2.23 13.97 10.88
CA ASP A 656 1.90 14.31 9.50
C ASP A 656 3.15 14.67 8.65
N VAL A 657 3.11 14.30 7.37
CA VAL A 657 4.24 14.41 6.43
C VAL A 657 3.80 15.05 5.11
N ALA A 658 4.56 16.05 4.66
CA ALA A 658 4.46 16.56 3.29
C ALA A 658 5.49 15.88 2.37
N CYS A 659 5.05 15.50 1.17
CA CYS A 659 5.86 15.00 0.08
C CYS A 659 6.27 16.17 -0.82
N VAL A 660 7.53 16.62 -0.73
CA VAL A 660 8.06 17.76 -1.49
C VAL A 660 8.81 17.26 -2.72
N THR A 661 8.22 17.49 -3.90
CA THR A 661 8.90 17.29 -5.18
C THR A 661 9.91 18.41 -5.41
N VAL A 662 11.13 18.04 -5.76
CA VAL A 662 12.24 18.94 -6.01
C VAL A 662 12.73 18.69 -7.43
N SER A 663 12.77 19.74 -8.24
CA SER A 663 13.11 19.66 -9.66
C SER A 663 14.32 20.52 -9.99
N ILE A 664 15.22 20.00 -10.81
CA ILE A 664 16.33 20.75 -11.40
C ILE A 664 15.87 21.33 -12.73
N VAL A 665 15.91 22.66 -12.87
CA VAL A 665 15.35 23.36 -14.03
C VAL A 665 16.38 24.27 -14.71
N ASP A 666 16.14 24.54 -15.98
CA ASP A 666 16.87 25.54 -16.77
C ASP A 666 16.35 26.97 -16.56
N GLU A 667 16.90 27.94 -17.31
CA GLU A 667 16.53 29.35 -17.23
C GLU A 667 15.08 29.68 -17.64
N HIS A 668 14.39 28.71 -18.24
CA HIS A 668 12.98 28.80 -18.63
C HIS A 668 12.07 27.98 -17.72
N GLY A 669 12.60 27.37 -16.65
CA GLY A 669 11.84 26.53 -15.74
C GLY A 669 11.54 25.14 -16.29
N ILE A 670 12.18 24.71 -17.38
CA ILE A 670 12.03 23.36 -17.95
C ILE A 670 12.87 22.41 -17.12
N ILE A 671 12.29 21.27 -16.71
CA ILE A 671 13.02 20.22 -16.00
C ILE A 671 14.11 19.67 -16.92
N VAL A 672 15.35 19.65 -16.42
CA VAL A 672 16.49 19.10 -17.16
C VAL A 672 16.46 17.57 -17.01
N PRO A 673 16.11 16.81 -18.07
CA PRO A 673 15.72 15.41 -17.93
C PRO A 673 16.89 14.46 -17.65
N ASN A 674 18.13 14.93 -17.79
CA ASN A 674 19.36 14.19 -17.46
C ASN A 674 20.13 14.82 -16.29
N ALA A 675 19.51 15.73 -15.53
CA ALA A 675 20.17 16.35 -14.38
C ALA A 675 20.32 15.35 -13.23
N GLU A 676 21.56 15.29 -12.72
CA GLU A 676 21.99 14.45 -11.60
C GLU A 676 22.61 15.29 -10.47
N ASN A 677 22.31 16.59 -10.42
CA ASN A 677 22.86 17.50 -9.42
C ASN A 677 22.57 17.03 -7.99
N ASN A 678 23.58 17.06 -7.12
CA ASN A 678 23.39 16.79 -5.69
C ASN A 678 22.77 18.01 -4.99
N VAL A 679 21.61 17.83 -4.37
CA VAL A 679 20.88 18.87 -3.64
C VAL A 679 20.98 18.61 -2.15
N THR A 680 21.42 19.62 -1.40
CA THR A 680 21.48 19.63 0.06
C THR A 680 20.27 20.36 0.64
N PHE A 681 19.67 19.76 1.67
CA PHE A 681 18.46 20.22 2.33
C PHE A 681 18.75 20.73 3.74
N ASP A 682 18.15 21.87 4.07
CA ASP A 682 18.09 22.44 5.42
C ASP A 682 16.62 22.67 5.77
N VAL A 683 16.11 21.97 6.77
CA VAL A 683 14.72 22.09 7.24
C VAL A 683 14.72 22.63 8.65
N SER A 684 13.97 23.71 8.87
CA SER A 684 13.90 24.39 10.18
C SER A 684 12.49 24.86 10.51
N GLY A 685 12.24 25.14 11.79
CA GLY A 685 10.94 25.58 12.29
C GLY A 685 10.16 24.42 12.90
N ALA A 686 8.85 24.33 12.62
CA ALA A 686 7.93 23.37 13.23
C ALA A 686 7.98 21.97 12.57
N GLY A 687 9.16 21.54 12.11
CA GLY A 687 9.31 20.29 11.35
C GLY A 687 10.76 20.01 10.98
N TYR A 688 11.00 18.81 10.45
CA TYR A 688 12.32 18.31 10.09
C TYR A 688 12.28 17.44 8.83
N LEU A 689 13.46 17.20 8.25
CA LEU A 689 13.62 16.29 7.11
C LEU A 689 13.56 14.84 7.58
N LEU A 690 12.54 14.10 7.14
CA LEU A 690 12.32 12.71 7.52
C LEU A 690 13.14 11.73 6.66
N GLY A 691 13.30 12.04 5.36
CA GLY A 691 14.01 11.19 4.42
C GLY A 691 14.02 11.75 3.00
N LEU A 692 14.87 11.17 2.15
CA LEU A 692 15.06 11.59 0.76
C LEU A 692 15.00 10.39 -0.19
N GLY A 693 14.58 10.63 -1.41
CA GLY A 693 14.53 9.65 -2.50
C GLY A 693 14.69 10.30 -3.87
N ASN A 694 15.07 9.51 -4.88
CA ASN A 694 15.09 9.98 -6.27
C ASN A 694 14.47 8.97 -7.26
N GLY A 695 14.19 7.73 -6.86
CA GLY A 695 13.56 6.73 -7.74
C GLY A 695 14.49 6.05 -8.74
N ASP A 696 15.80 6.27 -8.66
CA ASP A 696 16.78 5.49 -9.44
C ASP A 696 16.91 4.08 -8.84
N PRO A 697 16.59 3.00 -9.59
CA PRO A 697 16.68 1.64 -9.08
C PRO A 697 18.11 1.21 -8.74
N GLY A 698 19.13 1.89 -9.28
CA GLY A 698 20.55 1.64 -8.99
C GLY A 698 21.13 2.52 -7.87
N CYS A 699 20.36 3.44 -7.30
CA CYS A 699 20.87 4.39 -6.31
C CYS A 699 21.14 3.73 -4.97
N ARG A 700 22.41 3.80 -4.53
CA ARG A 700 22.87 3.27 -3.24
C ARG A 700 23.04 4.35 -2.16
N GLU A 701 22.66 5.59 -2.43
CA GLU A 701 22.72 6.66 -1.44
C GLU A 701 21.74 6.37 -0.28
N ASN A 702 22.16 6.59 0.97
CA ASN A 702 21.34 6.28 2.14
C ASN A 702 20.15 7.25 2.26
N ASP A 703 18.93 6.75 2.26
CA ASP A 703 17.65 7.46 2.42
C ASP A 703 17.61 8.47 3.59
N LYS A 704 18.32 8.17 4.69
CA LYS A 704 18.46 9.04 5.87
C LYS A 704 19.68 9.95 5.77
N ALA A 705 19.67 10.82 4.76
CA ALA A 705 20.73 11.79 4.49
C ALA A 705 20.22 13.23 4.42
N SER A 706 21.13 14.20 4.45
CA SER A 706 20.83 15.63 4.25
C SER A 706 20.98 16.09 2.80
N SER A 707 21.40 15.20 1.89
CA SER A 707 21.51 15.49 0.46
C SER A 707 21.12 14.30 -0.41
N ARG A 708 20.80 14.55 -1.68
CA ARG A 708 20.45 13.53 -2.68
C ARG A 708 20.83 13.98 -4.09
N HIS A 709 21.33 13.07 -4.92
CA HIS A 709 21.44 13.34 -6.36
C HIS A 709 20.07 13.26 -7.02
N ALA A 710 19.76 14.23 -7.88
CA ALA A 710 18.60 14.15 -8.75
C ALA A 710 18.70 12.91 -9.65
N PHE A 711 17.55 12.31 -9.96
CA PHE A 711 17.46 11.30 -10.99
C PHE A 711 16.41 11.71 -12.01
N SER A 712 16.84 11.78 -13.26
CA SER A 712 16.10 12.38 -14.37
C SER A 712 15.48 13.73 -13.97
N GLY A 713 16.29 14.58 -13.32
CA GLY A 713 15.92 15.93 -12.87
C GLY A 713 15.09 16.03 -11.58
N LEU A 714 14.77 14.92 -10.91
CA LEU A 714 13.84 14.92 -9.76
C LEU A 714 14.44 14.32 -8.48
N ILE A 715 14.01 14.85 -7.34
CA ILE A 715 14.21 14.34 -5.97
C ILE A 715 12.86 14.45 -5.23
N LEU A 716 12.57 13.51 -4.34
CA LEU A 716 11.51 13.60 -3.35
C LEU A 716 12.12 13.84 -1.96
N ALA A 717 11.65 14.87 -1.27
CA ALA A 717 11.97 15.14 0.13
C ALA A 717 10.74 14.98 1.02
N LEU A 718 10.86 14.19 2.08
CA LEU A 718 9.80 13.98 3.06
C LEU A 718 10.01 14.92 4.24
N VAL A 719 9.03 15.77 4.51
CA VAL A 719 9.10 16.77 5.58
C VAL A 719 8.01 16.48 6.60
N GLN A 720 8.42 16.11 7.82
CA GLN A 720 7.51 15.76 8.91
C GLN A 720 7.36 16.94 9.87
N SER A 721 6.16 17.13 10.40
CA SER A 721 5.92 18.11 11.45
C SER A 721 6.58 17.69 12.78
N GLU A 722 6.80 18.67 13.65
CA GLU A 722 6.96 18.41 15.08
C GLU A 722 5.60 18.55 15.79
N GLU A 723 5.52 18.18 17.07
CA GLU A 723 4.34 18.40 17.94
C GLU A 723 4.16 19.89 18.30
N GLN A 724 4.09 20.74 17.29
CA GLN A 724 3.85 22.18 17.43
C GLN A 724 3.31 22.79 16.14
N THR A 725 2.45 23.80 16.30
CA THR A 725 1.98 24.63 15.19
C THR A 725 3.06 25.63 14.77
N GLY A 726 3.19 25.93 13.48
CA GLY A 726 4.13 26.95 13.02
C GLY A 726 4.47 26.85 11.54
N LYS A 727 5.51 27.57 11.13
CA LYS A 727 6.06 27.48 9.78
C LYS A 727 7.17 26.43 9.75
N ILE A 728 7.21 25.65 8.68
CA ILE A 728 8.33 24.77 8.35
C ILE A 728 9.01 25.37 7.13
N LYS A 729 10.27 25.75 7.26
CA LYS A 729 11.07 26.28 6.16
C LYS A 729 11.94 25.16 5.61
N VAL A 730 11.75 24.86 4.32
CA VAL A 730 12.54 23.89 3.58
C VAL A 730 13.42 24.67 2.63
N ARG A 731 14.74 24.56 2.79
CA ARG A 731 15.72 25.22 1.92
C ARG A 731 16.53 24.16 1.17
N ALA A 732 16.56 24.25 -0.14
CA ALA A 732 17.30 23.34 -1.03
C ALA A 732 18.41 24.11 -1.76
N THR A 733 19.62 23.54 -1.77
CA THR A 733 20.81 24.18 -2.36
C THR A 733 21.66 23.17 -3.14
N SER A 734 22.30 23.61 -4.22
CA SER A 734 23.27 22.82 -4.98
C SER A 734 24.33 23.77 -5.57
N PRO A 735 25.59 23.35 -5.75
CA PRO A 735 26.59 24.18 -6.41
C PRO A 735 26.11 24.66 -7.78
N GLU A 736 26.35 25.94 -8.07
CA GLU A 736 26.05 26.59 -9.36
C GLU A 736 24.55 26.70 -9.72
N LEU A 737 23.64 26.26 -8.85
CA LEU A 737 22.18 26.43 -9.01
C LEU A 737 21.64 27.51 -8.07
N GLU A 738 20.64 28.26 -8.54
CA GLU A 738 19.82 29.11 -7.69
C GLU A 738 19.08 28.25 -6.64
N ALA A 739 19.26 28.61 -5.37
CA ALA A 739 18.64 27.92 -4.24
C ALA A 739 17.13 28.19 -4.19
N CYS A 740 16.38 27.25 -3.62
CA CYS A 740 14.94 27.38 -3.43
C CYS A 740 14.58 27.33 -1.94
N GLU A 741 13.61 28.15 -1.51
CA GLU A 741 12.99 28.08 -0.18
C GLU A 741 11.49 27.87 -0.35
N LEU A 742 10.96 26.83 0.30
CA LEU A 742 9.53 26.53 0.38
C LEU A 742 9.10 26.65 1.85
N VAL A 743 7.92 27.20 2.08
CA VAL A 743 7.35 27.33 3.43
C VAL A 743 6.06 26.53 3.53
N LEU A 744 6.06 25.52 4.40
CA LEU A 744 4.87 24.78 4.79
C LEU A 744 4.32 25.34 6.11
N THR A 745 3.07 25.02 6.42
CA THR A 745 2.43 25.38 7.69
C THR A 745 2.00 24.12 8.44
N ALA A 746 2.49 23.96 9.68
CA ALA A 746 1.99 23.00 10.65
C ALA A 746 0.85 23.64 11.45
N GLN A 747 -0.35 23.06 11.46
CA GLN A 747 -1.55 23.57 12.14
C GLN A 747 -2.05 22.68 13.26
#